data_AF-F5YLL7-F1
#
_entry.id   AF-F5YLL7-F1
#
_cell.length_a   1.000
_cell.length_b   1.000
_cell.length_c   1.000
_cell.angle_alpha   90.00
_cell.angle_beta   90.00
_cell.angle_gamma   90.00
#
_symmetry.space_group_name_H-M   'P 1'
#
loop_
_entity.id
_entity.type
_entity.pdbx_description
1 polymer ?
#
loop_
_entity_poly.entity_id
_entity_poly.type
_entity_poly.pdbx_seq_one_letter_code
_entity_poly.pdbx_strand_id
1 'polypeptide(L)'
;MMSDNNELKERIVSYADQLGLSLLGFAPVERWQETGNQHREYFPQSIWPWSKTVIVAGVPIFLPMVETTPSNLYSELYNTTNRLLDDAAYRMASLLFSLGHRAHFFPRDGYGEISALVKKPEAAFSQVMAAKYAGLGTIGANHCLLTPEYGPRVRWVSVITDVEFAGSPLQEKELCISCGRCQKGCPIGAFTPRPDSIINDMEKYKCAQYHQFLRQELRYPCGVCTVVCPVGNDKKLYGDKAISEEGFYHVQNFGSKERNATEFYKARRRYIMANKNYKFETLQVHAGQEKPDSATDARAVPIYQTSSYVFPSSKSAADRFALTESGNIYTRIMNPTWDAFEQRIAALEKGVAALATASGAAATTYAIQNITKAGDHIVSDFQIYGGTFNLFANTFKDLGVETTFVDGSKPENFEKAIKPNTKAIFFETLGNPNSSVVDIEAVAKIAHGHGIPVIVDNTFATPYLLTPIEHGADIVVHSATKFIGGHGTSIGGVIVDGGKFDWAQNDKFPGLSKPNPSYHGVVFTDAVGPVAFIIKARVTLLRDTGAALSPFNAFLFLQGLETLSLRVERHVSNTIKVLDFLKTHPQVEKVNHPLLADHRDHNLFVRYFPRGGGSIFTIEIKGGAEKAKRFTEELHLFSLLANVADVKSLVIHPASTTHSQVEEKDLLVQGIKPNTVRLSIGTEHIDDIIDDLKQGFEAIK
;
A
#
# COMPACT_ATOMS: atom_id res chain seq x y z
N MET A 1 -31.10 -51.57 -21.89
CA MET A 1 -30.50 -51.20 -20.58
C MET A 1 -29.20 -50.41 -20.74
N MET A 2 -28.14 -50.91 -21.40
CA MET A 2 -26.89 -50.12 -21.54
C MET A 2 -27.00 -48.85 -22.40
N SER A 3 -27.86 -48.80 -23.43
CA SER A 3 -28.06 -47.58 -24.25
C SER A 3 -28.77 -46.46 -23.47
N ASP A 4 -29.75 -46.83 -22.66
CA ASP A 4 -30.58 -45.94 -21.82
C ASP A 4 -29.75 -45.34 -20.67
N ASN A 5 -28.87 -46.15 -20.06
CA ASN A 5 -27.95 -45.66 -19.01
C ASN A 5 -26.87 -44.71 -19.55
N ASN A 6 -26.44 -44.85 -20.81
CA ASN A 6 -25.49 -43.92 -21.42
C ASN A 6 -26.14 -42.56 -21.70
N GLU A 7 -27.38 -42.55 -22.21
CA GLU A 7 -28.16 -41.33 -22.41
C GLU A 7 -28.44 -40.63 -21.06
N LEU A 8 -28.81 -41.40 -20.04
CA LEU A 8 -28.97 -40.90 -18.68
C LEU A 8 -27.65 -40.32 -18.13
N LYS A 9 -26.51 -40.97 -18.40
CA LYS A 9 -25.19 -40.49 -17.98
C LYS A 9 -24.85 -39.15 -18.65
N GLU A 10 -25.08 -39.01 -19.94
CA GLU A 10 -24.89 -37.75 -20.67
C GLU A 10 -25.81 -36.64 -20.16
N ARG A 11 -27.06 -36.98 -19.85
CA ARG A 11 -28.02 -36.05 -19.23
C ARG A 11 -27.55 -35.56 -17.87
N ILE A 12 -26.98 -36.44 -17.04
CA ILE A 12 -26.39 -36.06 -15.75
C ILE A 12 -25.16 -35.18 -15.95
N VAL A 13 -24.29 -35.49 -16.92
CA VAL A 13 -23.12 -34.67 -17.25
C VAL A 13 -23.55 -33.25 -17.66
N SER A 14 -24.51 -33.14 -18.57
CA SER A 14 -25.04 -31.84 -19.02
C SER A 14 -25.72 -31.08 -17.87
N TYR A 15 -26.47 -31.77 -17.02
CA TYR A 15 -27.12 -31.13 -15.87
C TYR A 15 -26.10 -30.66 -14.82
N ALA A 16 -25.03 -31.42 -14.58
CA ALA A 16 -23.95 -31.02 -13.68
C ALA A 16 -23.22 -29.78 -14.19
N ASP A 17 -22.99 -29.67 -15.50
CA ASP A 17 -22.40 -28.49 -16.13
C ASP A 17 -23.29 -27.25 -15.96
N GLN A 18 -24.61 -27.40 -16.16
CA GLN A 18 -25.59 -26.33 -15.91
C GLN A 18 -25.62 -25.86 -14.44
N LEU A 19 -25.33 -26.76 -13.50
CA LEU A 19 -25.21 -26.45 -12.07
C LEU A 19 -23.85 -25.85 -11.69
N GLY A 20 -22.94 -25.64 -12.65
CA GLY A 20 -21.64 -25.01 -12.43
C GLY A 20 -20.57 -25.94 -11.83
N LEU A 21 -20.75 -27.27 -11.94
CA LEU A 21 -19.80 -28.25 -11.42
C LEU A 21 -18.62 -28.40 -12.40
N SER A 22 -17.41 -28.10 -11.95
CA SER A 22 -16.21 -28.09 -12.81
C SER A 22 -15.60 -29.47 -13.06
N LEU A 23 -15.90 -30.43 -12.19
CA LEU A 23 -15.43 -31.81 -12.29
C LEU A 23 -16.58 -32.76 -11.99
N LEU A 24 -16.71 -33.82 -12.79
CA LEU A 24 -17.70 -34.87 -12.59
C LEU A 24 -17.09 -36.23 -12.96
N GLY A 25 -17.28 -37.22 -12.11
CA GLY A 25 -16.83 -38.59 -12.35
C GLY A 25 -17.81 -39.62 -11.81
N PHE A 26 -17.67 -40.84 -12.32
CA PHE A 26 -18.55 -41.97 -12.00
C PHE A 26 -17.69 -43.13 -11.49
N ALA A 27 -18.01 -43.62 -10.30
CA ALA A 27 -17.31 -44.72 -9.66
C ALA A 27 -18.29 -45.88 -9.37
N PRO A 28 -18.20 -47.00 -10.12
CA PRO A 28 -18.88 -48.23 -9.76
C PRO A 28 -18.45 -48.67 -8.35
N VAL A 29 -19.38 -49.15 -7.55
CA VAL A 29 -19.13 -49.53 -6.15
C VAL A 29 -18.11 -50.66 -6.01
N GLU A 30 -17.93 -51.47 -7.05
CA GLU A 30 -16.94 -52.55 -7.15
C GLU A 30 -15.50 -52.02 -7.01
N ARG A 31 -15.23 -50.75 -7.41
CA ARG A 31 -13.90 -50.13 -7.29
C ARG A 31 -13.38 -50.02 -5.85
N TRP A 32 -14.28 -50.01 -4.85
CA TRP A 32 -13.89 -50.03 -3.44
C TRP A 32 -13.34 -51.38 -3.00
N GLN A 33 -13.73 -52.47 -3.68
CA GLN A 33 -13.26 -53.83 -3.40
C GLN A 33 -11.94 -54.12 -4.10
N GLU A 34 -11.78 -53.64 -5.34
CA GLU A 34 -10.60 -53.88 -6.20
C GLU A 34 -9.32 -53.19 -5.69
N THR A 35 -9.44 -52.09 -4.95
CA THR A 35 -8.30 -51.24 -4.56
C THR A 35 -7.74 -51.50 -3.16
N GLY A 36 -8.28 -52.49 -2.42
CA GLY A 36 -7.64 -53.20 -1.30
C GLY A 36 -7.34 -52.43 0.01
N ASN A 37 -7.46 -51.10 0.04
CA ASN A 37 -6.84 -50.29 1.10
C ASN A 37 -7.81 -49.71 2.14
N GLN A 38 -9.09 -50.11 2.15
CA GLN A 38 -10.10 -49.60 3.10
C GLN A 38 -10.84 -50.71 3.83
N HIS A 39 -11.16 -50.47 5.11
CA HIS A 39 -12.03 -51.34 5.90
C HIS A 39 -13.43 -51.40 5.27
N ARG A 40 -14.09 -52.58 5.30
CA ARG A 40 -15.38 -52.81 4.63
C ARG A 40 -16.48 -51.83 5.08
N GLU A 41 -16.40 -51.32 6.30
CA GLU A 41 -17.34 -50.34 6.85
C GLU A 41 -17.34 -49.00 6.09
N TYR A 42 -16.29 -48.70 5.31
CA TYR A 42 -16.18 -47.51 4.48
C TYR A 42 -16.74 -47.69 3.06
N PHE A 43 -17.27 -48.87 2.73
CA PHE A 43 -17.79 -49.14 1.40
C PHE A 43 -19.19 -48.52 1.25
N PRO A 44 -19.52 -47.95 0.09
CA PRO A 44 -20.86 -47.42 -0.17
C PRO A 44 -21.97 -48.42 0.16
N GLN A 45 -21.76 -49.71 -0.16
CA GLN A 45 -22.71 -50.79 0.08
C GLN A 45 -22.93 -51.14 1.56
N SER A 46 -21.99 -50.78 2.43
CA SER A 46 -22.12 -51.01 3.89
C SER A 46 -23.09 -50.02 4.52
N ILE A 47 -23.27 -48.85 3.90
CA ILE A 47 -24.18 -47.80 4.35
C ILE A 47 -25.47 -47.82 3.50
N TRP A 48 -25.34 -48.04 2.20
CA TRP A 48 -26.42 -48.11 1.21
C TRP A 48 -26.32 -49.42 0.40
N PRO A 49 -26.87 -50.54 0.89
CA PRO A 49 -26.73 -51.87 0.26
C PRO A 49 -27.22 -51.95 -1.19
N TRP A 50 -28.10 -51.04 -1.58
CA TRP A 50 -28.67 -50.95 -2.92
C TRP A 50 -27.81 -50.20 -3.93
N SER A 51 -26.73 -49.55 -3.49
CA SER A 51 -25.89 -48.71 -4.34
C SER A 51 -25.15 -49.51 -5.42
N LYS A 52 -25.10 -48.93 -6.62
CA LYS A 52 -24.40 -49.44 -7.80
C LYS A 52 -23.34 -48.48 -8.32
N THR A 53 -23.62 -47.18 -8.28
CA THR A 53 -22.64 -46.14 -8.67
C THR A 53 -22.60 -44.99 -7.67
N VAL A 54 -21.41 -44.45 -7.45
CA VAL A 54 -21.17 -43.16 -6.81
C VAL A 54 -20.83 -42.12 -7.89
N ILE A 55 -21.68 -41.11 -8.04
CA ILE A 55 -21.43 -39.94 -8.88
C ILE A 55 -20.74 -38.90 -8.02
N VAL A 56 -19.56 -38.42 -8.44
CA VAL A 56 -18.76 -37.48 -7.66
C VAL A 56 -18.61 -36.18 -8.44
N ALA A 57 -18.97 -35.08 -7.79
CA ALA A 57 -18.88 -33.74 -8.36
C ALA A 57 -17.88 -32.89 -7.58
N GLY A 58 -17.17 -32.00 -8.28
CA GLY A 58 -16.17 -31.13 -7.70
C GLY A 58 -16.23 -29.69 -8.20
N VAL A 59 -15.97 -28.75 -7.29
CA VAL A 59 -15.85 -27.31 -7.58
C VAL A 59 -14.53 -26.79 -7.00
N PRO A 60 -13.72 -26.04 -7.78
CA PRO A 60 -12.49 -25.46 -7.29
C PRO A 60 -12.77 -24.32 -6.30
N ILE A 61 -11.98 -24.24 -5.24
CA ILE A 61 -11.97 -23.06 -4.37
C ILE A 61 -11.02 -22.03 -4.99
N PHE A 62 -11.55 -20.83 -5.26
CA PHE A 62 -10.73 -19.70 -5.69
C PHE A 62 -9.69 -19.33 -4.61
N LEU A 63 -8.47 -19.01 -5.03
CA LEU A 63 -7.49 -18.45 -4.10
C LEU A 63 -8.07 -17.15 -3.54
N PRO A 64 -8.06 -16.93 -2.21
CA PRO A 64 -8.46 -15.64 -1.67
C PRO A 64 -7.52 -14.58 -2.26
N MET A 65 -8.09 -13.51 -2.82
CA MET A 65 -7.32 -12.34 -3.20
C MET A 65 -6.65 -11.80 -1.93
N VAL A 66 -5.34 -12.02 -1.83
CA VAL A 66 -4.42 -11.34 -0.90
C VAL A 66 -4.85 -11.40 0.57
N GLU A 67 -4.60 -12.54 1.22
CA GLU A 67 -4.71 -12.67 2.67
C GLU A 67 -3.43 -13.35 3.20
N THR A 68 -2.67 -12.66 4.06
CA THR A 68 -1.41 -13.19 4.64
C THR A 68 -1.64 -14.07 5.88
N THR A 69 -2.90 -14.30 6.26
CA THR A 69 -3.32 -15.17 7.37
C THR A 69 -4.60 -15.91 6.95
N PRO A 70 -4.88 -17.17 7.36
CA PRO A 70 -6.14 -17.83 7.02
C PRO A 70 -7.31 -17.06 7.65
N SER A 71 -8.03 -16.30 6.83
CA SER A 71 -9.00 -15.29 7.24
C SER A 71 -10.45 -15.71 7.03
N ASN A 72 -11.35 -14.87 7.56
CA ASN A 72 -12.80 -14.91 7.32
C ASN A 72 -13.16 -15.13 5.83
N LEU A 73 -12.39 -14.58 4.88
CA LEU A 73 -12.70 -14.70 3.45
C LEU A 73 -12.54 -16.12 2.92
N TYR A 74 -11.46 -16.83 3.28
CA TYR A 74 -11.31 -18.24 2.89
C TYR A 74 -12.42 -19.08 3.53
N SER A 75 -12.85 -18.76 4.76
CA SER A 75 -13.97 -19.43 5.41
C SER A 75 -15.30 -19.19 4.70
N GLU A 76 -15.59 -17.95 4.32
CA GLU A 76 -16.83 -17.63 3.60
C GLU A 76 -16.84 -18.28 2.21
N LEU A 77 -15.73 -18.25 1.48
CA LEU A 77 -15.58 -18.97 0.22
C LEU A 77 -15.74 -20.48 0.40
N TYR A 78 -15.13 -21.03 1.45
CA TYR A 78 -15.23 -22.43 1.79
C TYR A 78 -16.69 -22.82 2.10
N ASN A 79 -17.38 -22.08 2.96
CA ASN A 79 -18.78 -22.33 3.32
C ASN A 79 -19.71 -22.17 2.12
N THR A 80 -19.53 -21.12 1.32
CA THR A 80 -20.29 -20.87 0.10
C THR A 80 -20.12 -22.00 -0.92
N THR A 81 -18.88 -22.46 -1.14
CA THR A 81 -18.60 -23.58 -2.06
C THR A 81 -19.27 -24.87 -1.59
N ASN A 82 -19.32 -25.14 -0.29
CA ASN A 82 -19.98 -26.35 0.21
C ASN A 82 -21.49 -26.27 0.07
N ARG A 83 -22.11 -25.12 0.38
CA ARG A 83 -23.56 -24.95 0.21
C ARG A 83 -23.98 -25.13 -1.25
N LEU A 84 -23.17 -24.61 -2.19
CA LEU A 84 -23.38 -24.82 -3.63
C LEU A 84 -23.30 -26.31 -3.99
N LEU A 85 -22.29 -27.03 -3.49
CA LEU A 85 -22.14 -28.46 -3.73
C LEU A 85 -23.29 -29.29 -3.14
N ASP A 86 -23.74 -28.97 -1.94
CA ASP A 86 -24.87 -29.66 -1.30
C ASP A 86 -26.18 -29.43 -2.07
N ASP A 87 -26.45 -28.19 -2.52
CA ASP A 87 -27.61 -27.88 -3.38
C ASP A 87 -27.52 -28.61 -4.74
N ALA A 88 -26.36 -28.59 -5.38
CA ALA A 88 -26.16 -29.28 -6.66
C ALA A 88 -26.36 -30.79 -6.52
N ALA A 89 -25.80 -31.40 -5.47
CA ALA A 89 -25.95 -32.83 -5.22
C ALA A 89 -27.40 -33.22 -4.89
N TYR A 90 -28.11 -32.40 -4.10
CA TYR A 90 -29.54 -32.58 -3.85
C TYR A 90 -30.34 -32.56 -5.16
N ARG A 91 -30.08 -31.57 -6.03
CA ARG A 91 -30.75 -31.45 -7.33
C ARG A 91 -30.46 -32.63 -8.25
N MET A 92 -29.22 -33.12 -8.30
CA MET A 92 -28.88 -34.32 -9.09
C MET A 92 -29.56 -35.57 -8.54
N ALA A 93 -29.60 -35.75 -7.22
CA ALA A 93 -30.32 -36.87 -6.60
C ALA A 93 -31.83 -36.79 -6.86
N SER A 94 -32.41 -35.59 -6.78
CA SER A 94 -33.81 -35.33 -7.10
C SER A 94 -34.13 -35.63 -8.57
N LEU A 95 -33.24 -35.27 -9.50
CA LEU A 95 -33.37 -35.63 -10.92
C LEU A 95 -33.42 -37.16 -11.09
N LEU A 96 -32.47 -37.90 -10.52
CA LEU A 96 -32.45 -39.36 -10.59
C LEU A 96 -33.70 -39.99 -9.97
N PHE A 97 -34.17 -39.44 -8.84
CA PHE A 97 -35.40 -39.87 -8.19
C PHE A 97 -36.63 -39.63 -9.07
N SER A 98 -36.73 -38.48 -9.73
CA SER A 98 -37.81 -38.17 -10.67
C SER A 98 -37.85 -39.09 -11.88
N LEU A 99 -36.71 -39.71 -12.21
CA LEU A 99 -36.56 -40.68 -13.30
C LEU A 99 -36.76 -42.13 -12.82
N GLY A 100 -37.19 -42.33 -11.58
CA GLY A 100 -37.53 -43.66 -11.03
C GLY A 100 -36.36 -44.42 -10.41
N HIS A 101 -35.20 -43.79 -10.23
CA HIS A 101 -34.03 -44.41 -9.62
C HIS A 101 -33.90 -44.06 -8.16
N ARG A 102 -33.32 -44.96 -7.34
CA ARG A 102 -32.93 -44.59 -5.98
C ARG A 102 -31.68 -43.73 -6.06
N ALA A 103 -31.74 -42.56 -5.44
CA ALA A 103 -30.60 -41.68 -5.32
C ALA A 103 -30.59 -40.99 -3.96
N HIS A 104 -29.40 -40.85 -3.40
CA HIS A 104 -29.19 -40.14 -2.14
C HIS A 104 -27.93 -39.29 -2.26
N PHE A 105 -28.02 -38.01 -1.91
CA PHE A 105 -26.85 -37.14 -1.83
C PHE A 105 -26.30 -37.16 -0.41
N PHE A 106 -24.98 -37.11 -0.28
CA PHE A 106 -24.33 -37.04 1.03
C PHE A 106 -23.83 -35.62 1.29
N PRO A 107 -24.49 -34.85 2.17
CA PRO A 107 -24.10 -33.47 2.44
C PRO A 107 -22.74 -33.41 3.10
N ARG A 108 -22.00 -32.35 2.84
CA ARG A 108 -20.62 -32.21 3.31
C ARG A 108 -20.53 -31.88 4.81
N ASP A 109 -21.62 -31.43 5.43
CA ASP A 109 -21.75 -31.13 6.87
C ASP A 109 -21.94 -32.39 7.72
N GLY A 110 -20.83 -33.08 7.95
CA GLY A 110 -20.73 -34.22 8.86
C GLY A 110 -19.30 -34.61 9.23
N TYR A 111 -18.30 -34.07 8.53
CA TYR A 111 -16.88 -34.34 8.79
C TYR A 111 -16.25 -33.30 9.73
N GLY A 112 -15.62 -33.80 10.80
CA GLY A 112 -14.75 -33.02 11.68
C GLY A 112 -15.25 -32.86 13.12
N GLU A 113 -16.44 -33.37 13.45
CA GLU A 113 -16.88 -33.54 14.84
C GLU A 113 -16.98 -35.02 15.19
N ILE A 114 -16.24 -35.46 16.21
CA ILE A 114 -16.30 -36.84 16.71
C ILE A 114 -17.72 -37.21 17.14
N SER A 115 -18.49 -36.24 17.65
CA SER A 115 -19.91 -36.38 18.01
C SER A 115 -20.81 -36.72 16.81
N ALA A 116 -20.47 -36.27 15.59
CA ALA A 116 -21.22 -36.56 14.38
C ALA A 116 -20.93 -37.98 13.85
N LEU A 117 -19.68 -38.44 13.98
CA LEU A 117 -19.27 -39.82 13.64
C LEU A 117 -19.97 -40.88 14.49
N VAL A 118 -20.27 -40.56 15.75
CA VAL A 118 -21.00 -41.45 16.66
C VAL A 118 -22.52 -41.47 16.38
N LYS A 119 -23.07 -40.39 15.83
CA LYS A 119 -24.52 -40.21 15.62
C LYS A 119 -25.02 -40.55 14.21
N LYS A 120 -24.12 -40.62 13.21
CA LYS A 120 -24.48 -40.81 11.79
C LYS A 120 -23.54 -41.83 11.13
N PRO A 121 -24.01 -43.05 10.79
CA PRO A 121 -23.18 -44.07 10.15
C PRO A 121 -22.61 -43.60 8.80
N GLU A 122 -23.26 -42.65 8.13
CA GLU A 122 -22.83 -42.08 6.85
C GLU A 122 -21.53 -41.26 6.97
N ALA A 123 -21.18 -40.78 8.17
CA ALA A 123 -19.97 -40.00 8.42
C ALA A 123 -18.65 -40.79 8.21
N ALA A 124 -18.74 -42.11 8.02
CA ALA A 124 -17.62 -42.95 7.60
C ALA A 124 -17.25 -42.73 6.11
N PHE A 125 -18.17 -42.26 5.26
CA PHE A 125 -17.99 -42.20 3.82
C PHE A 125 -17.04 -41.07 3.34
N SER A 126 -15.88 -41.44 2.78
CA SER A 126 -14.85 -40.47 2.37
C SER A 126 -15.06 -39.91 0.95
N GLN A 127 -15.45 -38.63 0.86
CA GLN A 127 -15.57 -37.89 -0.41
C GLN A 127 -14.28 -37.85 -1.24
N VAL A 128 -13.12 -37.81 -0.58
CA VAL A 128 -11.79 -37.79 -1.21
C VAL A 128 -11.50 -39.10 -1.93
N MET A 129 -11.90 -40.23 -1.32
CA MET A 129 -11.66 -41.55 -1.88
C MET A 129 -12.68 -41.88 -2.97
N ALA A 130 -13.92 -41.43 -2.83
CA ALA A 130 -14.90 -41.46 -3.90
C ALA A 130 -14.38 -40.74 -5.16
N ALA A 131 -13.81 -39.54 -5.02
CA ALA A 131 -13.25 -38.78 -6.14
C ALA A 131 -12.06 -39.51 -6.81
N LYS A 132 -11.19 -40.16 -6.02
CA LYS A 132 -10.12 -41.04 -6.55
C LYS A 132 -10.71 -42.17 -7.39
N TYR A 133 -11.69 -42.89 -6.87
CA TYR A 133 -12.32 -44.02 -7.58
C TYR A 133 -13.21 -43.57 -8.73
N ALA A 134 -13.62 -42.31 -8.75
CA ALA A 134 -14.27 -41.67 -9.90
C ALA A 134 -13.26 -41.19 -10.97
N GLY A 135 -11.96 -41.44 -10.78
CA GLY A 135 -10.92 -41.09 -11.75
C GLY A 135 -10.51 -39.62 -11.77
N LEU A 136 -10.95 -38.82 -10.80
CA LEU A 136 -10.78 -37.36 -10.82
C LEU A 136 -9.41 -36.89 -10.32
N GLY A 137 -8.57 -37.80 -9.82
CA GLY A 137 -7.23 -37.47 -9.35
C GLY A 137 -6.52 -38.59 -8.58
N THR A 138 -5.33 -38.29 -8.08
CA THR A 138 -4.54 -39.21 -7.25
C THR A 138 -4.30 -38.64 -5.86
N ILE A 139 -4.17 -39.50 -4.84
CA ILE A 139 -3.88 -39.05 -3.47
C ILE A 139 -2.40 -38.71 -3.36
N GLY A 140 -2.09 -37.48 -2.99
CA GLY A 140 -0.73 -37.07 -2.71
C GLY A 140 -0.25 -37.50 -1.32
N ALA A 141 1.05 -37.43 -1.07
CA ALA A 141 1.65 -37.73 0.22
C ALA A 141 1.16 -36.82 1.37
N ASN A 142 0.50 -35.69 1.05
CA ASN A 142 -0.21 -34.84 2.01
C ASN A 142 -1.65 -35.31 2.34
N HIS A 143 -2.05 -36.49 1.86
CA HIS A 143 -3.41 -37.03 1.92
C HIS A 143 -4.51 -36.17 1.26
N CYS A 144 -4.15 -35.14 0.49
CA CYS A 144 -5.11 -34.44 -0.36
C CYS A 144 -5.26 -35.19 -1.70
N LEU A 145 -6.46 -35.15 -2.29
CA LEU A 145 -6.61 -35.54 -3.69
C LEU A 145 -6.03 -34.43 -4.57
N LEU A 146 -5.11 -34.79 -5.45
CA LEU A 146 -4.54 -33.90 -6.45
C LEU A 146 -5.27 -34.15 -7.76
N THR A 147 -5.88 -33.10 -8.31
CA THR A 147 -6.43 -33.10 -9.67
C THR A 147 -5.36 -32.56 -10.64
N PRO A 148 -5.33 -32.99 -11.91
CA PRO A 148 -4.39 -32.45 -12.89
C PRO A 148 -4.51 -30.93 -13.07
N GLU A 149 -5.75 -30.41 -13.08
CA GLU A 149 -6.05 -29.02 -13.42
C GLU A 149 -5.96 -28.07 -12.24
N TYR A 150 -6.42 -28.49 -11.05
CA TYR A 150 -6.62 -27.62 -9.90
C TYR A 150 -5.82 -28.04 -8.65
N GLY A 151 -5.09 -29.16 -8.73
CA GLY A 151 -4.31 -29.66 -7.61
C GLY A 151 -5.22 -30.06 -6.45
N PRO A 152 -4.85 -29.75 -5.20
CA PRO A 152 -5.67 -30.04 -4.01
C PRO A 152 -6.80 -29.03 -3.75
N ARG A 153 -7.02 -28.04 -4.64
CA ARG A 153 -7.95 -26.91 -4.41
C ARG A 153 -9.39 -27.21 -4.83
N VAL A 154 -9.84 -28.46 -4.66
CA VAL A 154 -11.19 -28.87 -5.07
C VAL A 154 -11.98 -29.37 -3.86
N ARG A 155 -13.24 -28.95 -3.76
CA ARG A 155 -14.22 -29.52 -2.84
C ARG A 155 -15.10 -30.52 -3.57
N TRP A 156 -15.49 -31.56 -2.85
CA TRP A 156 -16.17 -32.73 -3.42
C TRP A 156 -17.50 -32.98 -2.72
N VAL A 157 -18.46 -33.49 -3.48
CA VAL A 157 -19.72 -34.06 -3.01
C VAL A 157 -20.06 -35.30 -3.83
N SER A 158 -20.84 -36.22 -3.24
CA SER A 158 -21.21 -37.47 -3.89
C SER A 158 -22.72 -37.68 -3.88
N VAL A 159 -23.23 -38.26 -4.96
CA VAL A 159 -24.57 -38.80 -5.10
C VAL A 159 -24.47 -40.31 -5.32
N ILE A 160 -25.10 -41.08 -4.45
CA ILE A 160 -25.16 -42.53 -4.49
C ILE A 160 -26.43 -42.94 -5.23
N THR A 161 -26.34 -43.86 -6.18
CA THR A 161 -27.50 -44.33 -6.96
C THR A 161 -27.49 -45.84 -7.20
N ASP A 162 -28.68 -46.42 -7.44
CA ASP A 162 -28.85 -47.81 -7.88
C ASP A 162 -28.68 -47.99 -9.40
N VAL A 163 -28.42 -46.91 -10.15
CA VAL A 163 -28.07 -47.00 -11.57
C VAL A 163 -26.64 -47.51 -11.74
N GLU A 164 -26.47 -48.45 -12.68
CA GLU A 164 -25.17 -48.98 -13.07
C GLU A 164 -24.60 -48.16 -14.24
N PHE A 165 -23.66 -47.26 -13.93
CA PHE A 165 -22.93 -46.49 -14.93
C PHE A 165 -21.53 -47.07 -15.14
N ALA A 166 -21.06 -47.03 -16.39
CA ALA A 166 -19.66 -47.30 -16.68
C ALA A 166 -18.76 -46.30 -15.93
N GLY A 167 -17.75 -46.82 -15.24
CA GLY A 167 -16.82 -45.98 -14.47
C GLY A 167 -16.00 -45.06 -15.36
N SER A 168 -15.67 -43.88 -14.83
CA SER A 168 -14.78 -42.93 -15.51
C SER A 168 -13.34 -43.47 -15.54
N PRO A 169 -12.53 -43.16 -16.56
CA PRO A 169 -11.14 -43.60 -16.63
C PRO A 169 -10.38 -43.22 -15.36
N LEU A 170 -9.60 -44.16 -14.81
CA LEU A 170 -8.78 -43.88 -13.62
C LEU A 170 -7.54 -43.08 -14.01
N GLN A 171 -7.11 -42.20 -13.11
CA GLN A 171 -5.86 -41.46 -13.27
C GLN A 171 -4.67 -42.40 -13.04
N GLU A 172 -3.97 -42.78 -14.11
CA GLU A 172 -2.85 -43.74 -14.06
C GLU A 172 -1.55 -43.14 -13.51
N LYS A 173 -1.36 -41.82 -13.69
CA LYS A 173 -0.13 -41.13 -13.26
C LYS A 173 -0.28 -40.58 -11.85
N GLU A 174 0.63 -40.93 -10.97
CA GLU A 174 0.78 -40.28 -9.67
C GLU A 174 1.13 -38.80 -9.89
N LEU A 175 0.30 -37.92 -9.34
CA LEU A 175 0.45 -36.47 -9.51
C LEU A 175 1.33 -35.84 -8.40
N CYS A 176 1.63 -36.57 -7.33
CA CYS A 176 2.47 -36.06 -6.26
C CYS A 176 3.94 -36.04 -6.69
N ILE A 177 4.55 -34.85 -6.69
CA ILE A 177 5.98 -34.69 -7.06
C ILE A 177 6.93 -34.73 -5.86
N SER A 178 6.46 -35.18 -4.69
CA SER A 178 7.26 -35.31 -3.46
C SER A 178 8.10 -34.09 -3.06
N CYS A 179 7.64 -32.87 -3.39
CA CYS A 179 8.41 -31.63 -3.21
C CYS A 179 8.68 -31.20 -1.75
N GLY A 180 8.11 -31.87 -0.74
CA GLY A 180 8.31 -31.54 0.67
C GLY A 180 7.60 -30.27 1.17
N ARG A 181 6.91 -29.50 0.32
CA ARG A 181 6.35 -28.19 0.69
C ARG A 181 5.28 -28.26 1.76
N CYS A 182 4.38 -29.25 1.69
CA CYS A 182 3.33 -29.48 2.69
C CYS A 182 3.90 -29.87 4.06
N GLN A 183 4.98 -30.67 4.08
CA GLN A 183 5.69 -31.04 5.29
C GLN A 183 6.39 -29.84 5.92
N LYS A 184 7.16 -29.07 5.12
CA LYS A 184 7.87 -27.87 5.59
C LYS A 184 6.92 -26.77 6.07
N GLY A 185 5.75 -26.64 5.45
CA GLY A 185 4.74 -25.65 5.82
C GLY A 185 3.85 -26.06 7.00
N CYS A 186 3.89 -27.32 7.43
CA CYS A 186 2.95 -27.83 8.43
C CYS A 186 3.19 -27.17 9.80
N PRO A 187 2.21 -26.42 10.36
CA PRO A 187 2.42 -25.64 11.59
C PRO A 187 2.57 -26.50 12.85
N ILE A 188 2.15 -27.77 12.79
CA ILE A 188 2.20 -28.71 13.92
C ILE A 188 3.15 -29.89 13.66
N GLY A 189 3.86 -29.89 12.53
CA GLY A 189 4.72 -31.01 12.14
C GLY A 189 3.99 -32.35 12.02
N ALA A 190 2.78 -32.36 11.42
CA ALA A 190 1.96 -33.57 11.26
C ALA A 190 2.59 -34.65 10.34
N PHE A 191 3.77 -34.41 9.78
CA PHE A 191 4.44 -35.26 8.80
C PHE A 191 5.71 -35.87 9.41
N THR A 192 5.74 -37.18 9.68
CA THR A 192 6.81 -37.88 10.43
C THR A 192 7.95 -38.50 9.58
N PRO A 193 9.24 -38.17 9.80
CA PRO A 193 10.36 -38.62 8.96
C PRO A 193 10.45 -40.13 8.76
N ARG A 194 10.53 -40.60 7.50
CA ARG A 194 10.96 -41.97 7.14
C ARG A 194 12.24 -41.94 6.28
N PRO A 195 13.10 -42.98 6.32
CA PRO A 195 14.41 -42.97 5.66
C PRO A 195 14.36 -42.83 4.13
N ASP A 196 13.25 -43.21 3.48
CA ASP A 196 13.20 -43.46 2.04
C ASP A 196 12.27 -42.49 1.24
N SER A 197 11.81 -41.38 1.83
CA SER A 197 10.93 -40.41 1.16
C SER A 197 11.13 -38.96 1.64
N ILE A 198 10.98 -38.00 0.73
CA ILE A 198 11.01 -36.55 1.03
C ILE A 198 9.70 -36.06 1.67
N ILE A 199 8.57 -36.75 1.43
CA ILE A 199 7.30 -36.50 2.12
C ILE A 199 6.92 -37.74 2.93
N ASN A 200 6.78 -37.49 4.22
CA ASN A 200 6.51 -38.43 5.30
C ASN A 200 5.06 -38.94 5.38
N ASP A 201 4.82 -39.97 6.21
CA ASP A 201 3.47 -40.31 6.65
C ASP A 201 2.83 -39.15 7.43
N MET A 202 1.54 -38.89 7.20
CA MET A 202 0.80 -37.90 7.97
C MET A 202 0.18 -38.51 9.22
N GLU A 203 0.52 -37.96 10.38
CA GLU A 203 -0.12 -38.24 11.65
C GLU A 203 -1.50 -37.55 11.70
N LYS A 204 -2.50 -38.24 11.15
CA LYS A 204 -3.86 -37.72 10.95
C LYS A 204 -4.51 -37.18 12.24
N TYR A 205 -4.21 -37.78 13.40
CA TYR A 205 -4.74 -37.34 14.69
C TYR A 205 -4.19 -35.98 15.12
N LYS A 206 -2.89 -35.71 14.94
CA LYS A 206 -2.32 -34.39 15.21
C LYS A 206 -2.97 -33.32 14.34
N CYS A 207 -3.13 -33.63 13.04
CA CYS A 207 -3.83 -32.73 12.12
C CYS A 207 -5.27 -32.47 12.58
N ALA A 208 -6.04 -33.51 12.92
CA ALA A 208 -7.41 -33.37 13.40
C ALA A 208 -7.52 -32.56 14.70
N GLN A 209 -6.66 -32.83 15.69
CA GLN A 209 -6.61 -32.10 16.96
C GLN A 209 -6.29 -30.63 16.76
N TYR A 210 -5.37 -30.30 15.85
CA TYR A 210 -5.06 -28.90 15.54
C TYR A 210 -6.22 -28.19 14.87
N HIS A 211 -6.93 -28.84 13.95
CA HIS A 211 -8.15 -28.28 13.38
C HIS A 211 -9.24 -28.07 14.45
N GLN A 212 -9.34 -28.96 15.44
CA GLN A 212 -10.26 -28.80 16.56
C GLN A 212 -9.85 -27.63 17.46
N PHE A 213 -8.56 -27.51 17.80
CA PHE A 213 -8.02 -26.37 18.54
C PHE A 213 -8.30 -25.05 17.82
N LEU A 214 -8.03 -24.98 16.51
CA LEU A 214 -8.34 -23.80 15.70
C LEU A 214 -9.83 -23.45 15.82
N ARG A 215 -10.75 -24.42 15.66
CA ARG A 215 -12.19 -24.18 15.81
C ARG A 215 -12.58 -23.67 17.21
N GLN A 216 -11.97 -24.20 18.27
CA GLN A 216 -12.23 -23.76 19.65
C GLN A 216 -11.78 -22.30 19.88
N GLU A 217 -10.70 -21.89 19.23
CA GLU A 217 -10.20 -20.51 19.21
C GLU A 217 -10.94 -19.60 18.21
N LEU A 218 -12.08 -20.05 17.65
CA LEU A 218 -12.81 -19.38 16.56
C LEU A 218 -11.95 -19.09 15.32
N ARG A 219 -10.90 -19.89 15.11
CA ARG A 219 -10.01 -19.87 13.94
C ARG A 219 -10.38 -20.97 12.95
N TYR A 220 -10.08 -20.74 11.68
CA TYR A 220 -10.51 -21.62 10.60
C TYR A 220 -9.55 -22.80 10.33
N PRO A 221 -10.03 -23.87 9.67
CA PRO A 221 -9.22 -25.04 9.32
C PRO A 221 -7.88 -24.69 8.65
N CYS A 222 -6.80 -25.37 9.07
CA CYS A 222 -5.47 -25.23 8.50
C CYS A 222 -5.43 -25.73 7.03
N GLY A 223 -5.49 -24.80 6.08
CA GLY A 223 -5.48 -25.06 4.63
C GLY A 223 -4.09 -25.16 3.97
N VAL A 224 -3.01 -25.23 4.76
CA VAL A 224 -1.63 -25.12 4.27
C VAL A 224 -1.30 -26.12 3.17
N CYS A 225 -1.69 -27.40 3.32
CA CYS A 225 -1.44 -28.44 2.32
C CYS A 225 -2.06 -28.14 0.95
N THR A 226 -3.15 -27.38 0.94
CA THR A 226 -3.84 -26.93 -0.28
C THR A 226 -3.15 -25.71 -0.89
N VAL A 227 -2.63 -24.80 -0.07
CA VAL A 227 -1.96 -23.56 -0.50
C VAL A 227 -0.56 -23.81 -1.05
N VAL A 228 0.23 -24.68 -0.41
CA VAL A 228 1.66 -24.84 -0.73
C VAL A 228 1.94 -25.91 -1.80
N CYS A 229 0.92 -26.68 -2.19
CA CYS A 229 1.08 -27.74 -3.18
C CYS A 229 1.24 -27.13 -4.59
N PRO A 230 2.33 -27.45 -5.31
CA PRO A 230 2.58 -26.88 -6.63
C PRO A 230 1.83 -27.60 -7.76
N VAL A 231 1.23 -28.76 -7.48
CA VAL A 231 0.53 -29.59 -8.47
C VAL A 231 -0.79 -28.91 -8.80
N GLY A 232 -1.07 -28.70 -10.09
CA GLY A 232 -2.33 -28.10 -10.55
C GLY A 232 -2.54 -26.63 -10.15
N ASN A 233 -1.45 -25.85 -10.06
CA ASN A 233 -1.53 -24.40 -9.88
C ASN A 233 -1.99 -23.73 -11.20
N ASP A 234 -3.30 -23.80 -11.45
CA ASP A 234 -4.12 -22.97 -12.35
C ASP A 234 -3.61 -22.75 -13.79
N LYS A 235 -3.55 -23.83 -14.58
CA LYS A 235 -3.31 -23.78 -16.05
C LYS A 235 -4.29 -22.86 -16.80
N LYS A 236 -5.55 -22.77 -16.36
CA LYS A 236 -6.59 -21.92 -17.00
C LYS A 236 -6.47 -20.42 -16.68
N LEU A 237 -5.85 -20.05 -15.55
CA LEU A 237 -5.73 -18.66 -15.10
C LEU A 237 -4.37 -18.02 -15.47
N TYR A 238 -3.33 -18.84 -15.71
CA TYR A 238 -1.96 -18.36 -15.96
C TYR A 238 -1.35 -18.78 -17.31
N GLY A 239 -2.13 -19.46 -18.18
CA GLY A 239 -1.69 -19.89 -19.52
C GLY A 239 -0.60 -20.97 -19.48
N ASP A 240 -0.31 -21.56 -20.65
CA ASP A 240 0.61 -22.71 -20.83
C ASP A 240 2.09 -22.48 -20.40
N LYS A 241 2.42 -21.37 -19.76
CA LYS A 241 3.76 -21.03 -19.26
C LYS A 241 4.00 -21.40 -17.78
N ALA A 242 3.15 -22.22 -17.18
CA ALA A 242 3.31 -22.68 -15.79
C ALA A 242 4.09 -24.01 -15.63
N ILE A 243 5.04 -24.28 -16.53
CA ILE A 243 6.29 -24.93 -16.09
C ILE A 243 7.27 -23.76 -16.01
N SER A 244 7.59 -23.29 -14.80
CA SER A 244 8.59 -22.24 -14.68
C SER A 244 9.89 -22.71 -15.33
N GLU A 245 10.59 -21.84 -16.05
CA GLU A 245 11.97 -22.11 -16.51
C GLU A 245 12.85 -22.58 -15.34
N GLU A 246 12.58 -22.15 -14.09
CA GLU A 246 13.22 -22.66 -12.87
C GLU A 246 13.03 -24.18 -12.68
N GLY A 247 11.90 -24.77 -13.08
CA GLY A 247 11.65 -26.21 -13.03
C GLY A 247 12.44 -27.00 -14.07
N PHE A 248 12.77 -26.39 -15.21
CA PHE A 248 13.63 -26.99 -16.23
C PHE A 248 15.13 -26.83 -15.87
N TYR A 249 15.51 -25.69 -15.28
CA TYR A 249 16.89 -25.42 -14.87
C TYR A 249 17.31 -26.15 -13.57
N HIS A 250 16.39 -26.57 -12.69
CA HIS A 250 16.74 -27.33 -11.48
C HIS A 250 17.16 -28.78 -11.76
N VAL A 251 16.72 -29.36 -12.89
CA VAL A 251 17.01 -30.75 -13.25
C VAL A 251 18.44 -30.92 -13.77
N GLN A 252 19.06 -29.85 -14.27
CA GLN A 252 20.39 -29.94 -14.90
C GLN A 252 21.58 -29.64 -13.97
N ASN A 253 21.36 -29.13 -12.74
CA ASN A 253 22.47 -28.69 -11.88
C ASN A 253 22.43 -29.19 -10.42
N PHE A 254 21.65 -30.21 -10.08
CA PHE A 254 21.72 -30.81 -8.75
C PHE A 254 22.84 -31.84 -8.62
N GLY A 255 24.04 -31.33 -8.33
CA GLY A 255 25.23 -32.09 -7.97
C GLY A 255 26.29 -31.29 -7.18
N SER A 256 26.20 -29.97 -7.09
CA SER A 256 27.15 -29.18 -6.30
C SER A 256 26.70 -29.07 -4.85
N LYS A 257 27.37 -29.84 -3.98
CA LYS A 257 27.41 -29.58 -2.54
C LYS A 257 28.02 -28.20 -2.33
N GLU A 258 27.27 -27.21 -1.86
CA GLU A 258 27.70 -26.24 -0.84
C GLU A 258 26.62 -25.19 -0.47
N ARG A 259 26.39 -25.08 0.86
CA ARG A 259 25.97 -23.93 1.70
C ARG A 259 24.50 -23.42 1.71
N ASN A 260 23.85 -23.71 2.84
CA ASN A 260 22.85 -22.91 3.59
C ASN A 260 21.66 -22.26 2.83
N ALA A 261 20.59 -23.03 2.64
CA ALA A 261 19.30 -22.55 2.11
C ALA A 261 18.56 -21.52 3.01
N THR A 262 18.91 -21.39 4.29
CA THR A 262 18.26 -20.45 5.22
C THR A 262 18.60 -18.98 4.94
N GLU A 263 19.81 -18.72 4.41
CA GLU A 263 20.26 -17.40 3.95
C GLU A 263 19.64 -17.05 2.60
N PHE A 264 19.57 -18.01 1.68
CA PHE A 264 19.06 -17.81 0.32
C PHE A 264 17.57 -17.45 0.26
N TYR A 265 16.72 -18.03 1.13
CA TYR A 265 15.29 -17.68 1.18
C TYR A 265 15.01 -16.33 1.86
N LYS A 266 15.84 -15.93 2.84
CA LYS A 266 15.79 -14.58 3.43
C LYS A 266 16.30 -13.53 2.43
N ALA A 267 17.34 -13.86 1.66
CA ALA A 267 17.84 -13.06 0.55
C ALA A 267 16.82 -12.94 -0.59
N ARG A 268 16.09 -14.00 -0.95
CA ARG A 268 15.08 -13.98 -2.02
C ARG A 268 13.80 -13.23 -1.65
N ARG A 269 13.33 -13.29 -0.39
CA ARG A 269 12.23 -12.41 0.10
C ARG A 269 12.65 -10.94 0.14
N ARG A 270 13.91 -10.64 0.52
CA ARG A 270 14.47 -9.28 0.39
C ARG A 270 14.60 -8.86 -1.08
N TYR A 271 15.00 -9.76 -1.97
CA TYR A 271 15.17 -9.50 -3.42
C TYR A 271 13.84 -9.30 -4.15
N ILE A 272 12.77 -10.04 -3.81
CA ILE A 272 11.44 -9.87 -4.44
C ILE A 272 10.69 -8.64 -3.90
N MET A 273 10.83 -8.30 -2.61
CA MET A 273 10.33 -7.01 -2.10
C MET A 273 11.15 -5.82 -2.60
N ALA A 274 12.45 -6.01 -2.89
CA ALA A 274 13.30 -4.98 -3.49
C ALA A 274 13.14 -4.82 -5.01
N ASN A 275 12.59 -5.81 -5.74
CA ASN A 275 12.49 -5.81 -7.21
C ASN A 275 11.07 -5.78 -7.79
N LYS A 276 10.04 -5.46 -6.99
CA LYS A 276 8.73 -5.05 -7.52
C LYS A 276 8.52 -3.56 -7.28
N ASN A 277 8.44 -2.79 -8.36
CA ASN A 277 8.06 -1.38 -8.30
C ASN A 277 6.55 -1.26 -8.02
N TYR A 278 6.18 -1.27 -6.73
CA TYR A 278 4.82 -1.01 -6.29
C TYR A 278 4.37 0.40 -6.69
N LYS A 279 3.06 0.55 -6.97
CA LYS A 279 2.45 1.84 -7.33
C LYS A 279 2.18 2.68 -6.08
N PHE A 280 1.91 3.97 -6.29
CA PHE A 280 1.76 4.97 -5.22
C PHE A 280 0.76 4.54 -4.14
N GLU A 281 -0.42 4.08 -4.54
CA GLU A 281 -1.53 3.70 -3.66
C GLU A 281 -1.18 2.47 -2.80
N THR A 282 -0.25 1.63 -3.27
CA THR A 282 0.29 0.51 -2.48
C THR A 282 1.39 1.00 -1.53
N LEU A 283 2.28 1.88 -2.00
CA LEU A 283 3.36 2.44 -1.18
C LEU A 283 2.81 3.28 -0.01
N GLN A 284 1.75 4.06 -0.22
CA GLN A 284 1.17 4.93 0.81
C GLN A 284 0.59 4.13 1.99
N VAL A 285 0.33 2.83 1.80
CA VAL A 285 -0.22 1.93 2.83
C VAL A 285 0.85 1.01 3.43
N HIS A 286 1.89 0.65 2.68
CA HIS A 286 2.84 -0.39 3.11
C HIS A 286 4.27 0.07 3.34
N ALA A 287 4.75 1.12 2.66
CA ALA A 287 6.14 1.54 2.80
C ALA A 287 6.45 1.94 4.24
N GLY A 288 7.62 1.54 4.76
CA GLY A 288 8.03 1.74 6.14
C GLY A 288 7.39 0.79 7.16
N GLN A 289 6.47 -0.08 6.72
CA GLN A 289 5.87 -1.15 7.54
C GLN A 289 5.45 -2.36 6.67
N GLU A 290 6.37 -2.85 5.83
CA GLU A 290 6.07 -3.96 4.92
C GLU A 290 5.78 -5.25 5.71
N LYS A 291 6.42 -5.40 6.88
CA LYS A 291 6.21 -6.50 7.82
C LYS A 291 5.41 -6.02 9.03
N PRO A 292 4.54 -6.87 9.61
CA PRO A 292 3.94 -6.59 10.91
C PRO A 292 5.00 -6.34 11.99
N ASP A 293 4.59 -5.68 13.08
CA ASP A 293 5.43 -5.47 14.25
C ASP A 293 6.02 -6.80 14.74
N SER A 294 7.34 -6.87 14.93
CA SER A 294 8.01 -8.11 15.28
C SER A 294 7.75 -8.58 16.71
N ALA A 295 7.26 -7.70 17.59
CA ALA A 295 7.00 -8.06 18.98
C ALA A 295 5.60 -8.69 19.17
N THR A 296 4.61 -8.27 18.37
CA THR A 296 3.20 -8.60 18.60
C THR A 296 2.43 -9.02 17.34
N ASP A 297 3.06 -9.00 16.17
CA ASP A 297 2.42 -9.17 14.86
C ASP A 297 1.35 -8.10 14.54
N ALA A 298 1.34 -6.97 15.26
CA ALA A 298 0.42 -5.87 14.99
C ALA A 298 0.61 -5.34 13.55
N ARG A 299 -0.51 -5.22 12.82
CA ARG A 299 -0.48 -4.76 11.42
C ARG A 299 -0.40 -3.25 11.29
N ALA A 300 -1.09 -2.51 12.15
CA ALA A 300 -0.94 -1.05 12.22
C ALA A 300 0.41 -0.69 12.85
N VAL A 301 0.98 0.46 12.51
CA VAL A 301 2.22 0.94 13.13
C VAL A 301 1.97 1.19 14.63
N PRO A 302 2.72 0.53 15.54
CA PRO A 302 2.57 0.80 16.97
C PRO A 302 3.00 2.23 17.31
N ILE A 303 2.34 2.83 18.30
CA ILE A 303 2.74 4.14 18.83
C ILE A 303 3.79 3.93 19.91
N TYR A 304 5.06 4.13 19.57
CA TYR A 304 6.16 4.13 20.53
C TYR A 304 6.23 5.45 21.29
N GLN A 305 5.29 5.67 22.21
CA GLN A 305 5.23 6.82 23.10
C GLN A 305 6.26 6.71 24.24
N THR A 306 7.54 6.72 23.87
CA THR A 306 8.69 6.65 24.78
C THR A 306 9.67 7.79 24.52
N SER A 307 10.46 8.15 25.53
CA SER A 307 11.59 9.07 25.38
C SER A 307 12.91 8.35 25.06
N SER A 308 13.14 7.17 25.63
CA SER A 308 14.45 6.49 25.65
C SER A 308 14.32 5.01 25.30
N TYR A 309 15.45 4.41 24.91
CA TYR A 309 15.56 2.98 24.57
C TYR A 309 16.66 2.32 25.38
N VAL A 310 16.45 1.06 25.77
CA VAL A 310 17.44 0.27 26.52
C VAL A 310 18.56 -0.19 25.59
N PHE A 311 19.81 0.00 26.03
CA PHE A 311 20.98 -0.55 25.32
C PHE A 311 21.25 -1.99 25.77
N PRO A 312 21.59 -2.90 24.84
CA PRO A 312 22.00 -4.26 25.20
C PRO A 312 23.28 -4.32 26.05
N SER A 313 24.20 -3.37 25.85
CA SER A 313 25.45 -3.25 26.59
C SER A 313 26.03 -1.83 26.48
N SER A 314 26.98 -1.47 27.34
CA SER A 314 27.72 -0.21 27.24
C SER A 314 28.49 -0.06 25.93
N LYS A 315 28.98 -1.17 25.35
CA LYS A 315 29.60 -1.19 24.03
C LYS A 315 28.60 -0.80 22.94
N SER A 316 27.43 -1.43 22.91
CA SER A 316 26.38 -1.09 21.93
C SER A 316 25.91 0.36 22.06
N ALA A 317 25.84 0.88 23.29
CA ALA A 317 25.59 2.31 23.50
C ALA A 317 26.67 3.17 22.81
N ALA A 318 27.96 2.94 23.10
CA ALA A 318 29.06 3.69 22.50
C ALA A 318 29.08 3.58 20.96
N ASP A 319 28.83 2.39 20.42
CA ASP A 319 28.82 2.15 18.97
C ASP A 319 27.65 2.89 18.28
N ARG A 320 26.47 2.96 18.90
CA ARG A 320 25.34 3.76 18.38
C ARG A 320 25.63 5.26 18.38
N PHE A 321 26.27 5.78 19.43
CA PHE A 321 26.69 7.19 19.48
C PHE A 321 27.80 7.52 18.49
N ALA A 322 28.60 6.53 18.09
CA ALA A 322 29.64 6.65 17.07
C ALA A 322 29.14 6.42 15.62
N LEU A 323 27.84 6.14 15.42
CA LEU A 323 27.23 5.72 14.16
C LEU A 323 27.82 4.43 13.56
N THR A 324 28.48 3.60 14.36
CA THR A 324 29.04 2.31 13.92
C THR A 324 28.05 1.16 14.11
N GLU A 325 27.03 1.34 14.96
CA GLU A 325 25.86 0.45 15.08
C GLU A 325 24.58 1.25 14.82
N SER A 326 23.68 0.72 13.98
CA SER A 326 22.34 1.28 13.82
C SER A 326 21.44 0.90 14.99
N GLY A 327 20.66 1.84 15.51
CA GLY A 327 19.62 1.53 16.48
C GLY A 327 19.15 2.73 17.26
N ASN A 328 18.02 2.57 17.95
CA ASN A 328 17.41 3.66 18.72
C ASN A 328 18.29 4.07 19.90
N ILE A 329 18.38 5.39 20.11
CA ILE A 329 19.10 6.01 21.23
C ILE A 329 18.08 6.76 22.10
N TYR A 330 17.46 7.78 21.52
CA TYR A 330 16.55 8.68 22.21
C TYR A 330 15.56 9.27 21.20
N THR A 331 14.29 9.39 21.60
CA THR A 331 13.20 9.81 20.71
C THR A 331 13.50 11.13 20.04
N ARG A 332 14.12 12.12 20.70
CA ARG A 332 14.47 13.43 20.09
C ARG A 332 15.17 13.34 18.73
N ILE A 333 15.90 12.25 18.43
CA ILE A 333 16.59 12.06 17.14
C ILE A 333 16.06 10.89 16.30
N MET A 334 15.41 9.90 16.90
CA MET A 334 14.79 8.77 16.19
C MET A 334 13.75 8.03 17.03
N ASN A 335 12.64 7.63 16.41
CA ASN A 335 11.55 6.87 17.00
C ASN A 335 10.94 5.92 15.95
N PRO A 336 10.69 4.64 16.24
CA PRO A 336 10.17 3.70 15.25
C PRO A 336 8.83 4.13 14.61
N THR A 337 7.96 4.83 15.35
CA THR A 337 6.67 5.31 14.82
C THR A 337 6.88 6.34 13.72
N TRP A 338 7.74 7.33 13.96
CA TRP A 338 8.01 8.34 12.95
C TRP A 338 9.01 7.86 11.89
N ASP A 339 9.80 6.82 12.15
CA ASP A 339 10.71 6.21 11.17
C ASP A 339 9.89 5.52 10.07
N ALA A 340 8.81 4.82 10.44
CA ALA A 340 7.85 4.32 9.47
C ALA A 340 7.23 5.45 8.62
N PHE A 341 6.93 6.60 9.23
CA PHE A 341 6.44 7.79 8.52
C PHE A 341 7.50 8.37 7.57
N GLU A 342 8.75 8.52 8.02
CA GLU A 342 9.89 9.00 7.23
C GLU A 342 10.16 8.08 6.03
N GLN A 343 10.22 6.77 6.24
CA GLN A 343 10.42 5.80 5.16
C GLN A 343 9.28 5.83 4.14
N ARG A 344 8.03 5.94 4.62
CA ARG A 344 6.86 5.99 3.75
C ARG A 344 6.89 7.22 2.85
N ILE A 345 7.12 8.41 3.41
CA ILE A 345 7.14 9.64 2.62
C ILE A 345 8.36 9.68 1.68
N ALA A 346 9.53 9.16 2.10
CA ALA A 346 10.68 9.02 1.21
C ALA A 346 10.35 8.15 -0.01
N ALA A 347 9.67 7.02 0.19
CA ALA A 347 9.23 6.15 -0.90
C ALA A 347 8.22 6.84 -1.83
N LEU A 348 7.28 7.61 -1.28
CA LEU A 348 6.27 8.34 -2.06
C LEU A 348 6.88 9.48 -2.90
N GLU A 349 7.87 10.19 -2.36
CA GLU A 349 8.62 11.24 -3.06
C GLU A 349 9.77 10.70 -3.93
N LYS A 350 9.96 9.38 -3.98
CA LYS A 350 11.09 8.73 -4.67
C LYS A 350 12.46 9.27 -4.22
N GLY A 351 12.54 9.66 -2.95
CA GLY A 351 13.78 10.02 -2.26
C GLY A 351 14.48 8.82 -1.65
N VAL A 352 15.71 9.03 -1.19
CA VAL A 352 16.53 7.99 -0.53
C VAL A 352 16.26 7.90 0.97
N ALA A 353 15.83 8.99 1.61
CA ALA A 353 15.53 9.05 3.04
C ALA A 353 14.77 10.34 3.40
N ALA A 354 14.18 10.37 4.60
CA ALA A 354 13.47 11.54 5.10
C ALA A 354 13.77 11.82 6.58
N LEU A 355 13.41 13.03 7.03
CA LEU A 355 13.52 13.50 8.42
C LEU A 355 12.27 14.26 8.83
N ALA A 356 11.51 13.68 9.75
CA ALA A 356 10.33 14.29 10.33
C ALA A 356 10.71 15.35 11.37
N THR A 357 9.97 16.46 11.38
CA THR A 357 10.18 17.59 12.30
C THR A 357 8.85 18.04 12.91
N ALA A 358 8.95 18.86 13.96
CA ALA A 358 7.78 19.33 14.71
C ALA A 358 6.79 20.18 13.88
N SER A 359 7.22 20.75 12.75
CA SER A 359 6.38 21.57 11.87
C SER A 359 7.00 21.74 10.48
N GLY A 360 6.19 22.13 9.47
CA GLY A 360 6.72 22.48 8.14
C GLY A 360 7.73 23.63 8.17
N ALA A 361 7.54 24.59 9.08
CA ALA A 361 8.51 25.66 9.32
C ALA A 361 9.84 25.09 9.84
N ALA A 362 9.81 24.13 10.76
CA ALA A 362 11.03 23.46 11.23
C ALA A 362 11.72 22.65 10.12
N ALA A 363 10.95 21.97 9.25
CA ALA A 363 11.51 21.27 8.09
C ALA A 363 12.24 22.24 7.15
N THR A 364 11.61 23.38 6.80
CA THR A 364 12.22 24.41 5.95
C THR A 364 13.45 25.04 6.61
N THR A 365 13.34 25.36 7.90
CA THR A 365 14.45 25.92 8.69
C THR A 365 15.66 25.00 8.65
N TYR A 366 15.46 23.71 8.95
CA TYR A 366 16.54 22.73 8.95
C TYR A 366 17.09 22.48 7.55
N ALA A 367 16.25 22.44 6.51
CA ALA A 367 16.72 22.22 5.15
C ALA A 367 17.75 23.28 4.72
N ILE A 368 17.51 24.55 5.08
CA ILE A 368 18.42 25.66 4.79
C ILE A 368 19.61 25.69 5.76
N GLN A 369 19.36 25.70 7.07
CA GLN A 369 20.42 25.76 8.09
C GLN A 369 21.41 24.60 8.00
N ASN A 370 21.00 23.45 7.46
CA ASN A 370 21.88 22.31 7.30
C ASN A 370 23.01 22.58 6.28
N ILE A 371 22.88 23.58 5.40
CA ILE A 371 23.86 23.88 4.35
C ILE A 371 24.36 25.33 4.36
N THR A 372 23.82 26.18 5.22
CA THR A 372 24.21 27.59 5.38
C THR A 372 24.87 27.88 6.72
N LYS A 373 25.72 28.89 6.75
CA LYS A 373 26.25 29.56 7.95
C LYS A 373 26.16 31.08 7.77
N ALA A 374 26.46 31.84 8.83
CA ALA A 374 26.56 33.29 8.73
C ALA A 374 27.53 33.71 7.60
N GLY A 375 27.09 34.67 6.78
CA GLY A 375 27.78 35.13 5.57
C GLY A 375 27.37 34.38 4.29
N ASP A 376 26.54 33.34 4.37
CA ASP A 376 26.01 32.65 3.19
C ASP A 376 24.74 33.32 2.63
N HIS A 377 24.36 32.89 1.43
CA HIS A 377 23.23 33.45 0.69
C HIS A 377 22.35 32.33 0.11
N ILE A 378 21.04 32.58 -0.03
CA ILE A 378 20.12 31.76 -0.82
C ILE A 378 19.32 32.63 -1.80
N VAL A 379 18.82 32.03 -2.86
CA VAL A 379 17.86 32.68 -3.77
C VAL A 379 16.51 32.00 -3.61
N SER A 380 15.43 32.76 -3.48
CA SER A 380 14.09 32.23 -3.32
C SER A 380 13.12 32.88 -4.29
N ASP A 381 12.11 32.13 -4.74
CA ASP A 381 10.91 32.76 -5.29
C ASP A 381 10.24 33.64 -4.22
N PHE A 382 9.57 34.72 -4.63
CA PHE A 382 8.76 35.54 -3.72
C PHE A 382 7.34 35.02 -3.54
N GLN A 383 6.81 34.20 -4.46
CA GLN A 383 5.47 33.62 -4.38
C GLN A 383 5.47 32.33 -3.54
N ILE A 384 5.96 32.44 -2.31
CA ILE A 384 6.00 31.36 -1.33
C ILE A 384 5.12 31.70 -0.13
N TYR A 385 4.84 30.72 0.73
CA TYR A 385 4.12 30.90 1.96
C TYR A 385 4.67 32.06 2.78
N GLY A 386 3.80 33.00 3.18
CA GLY A 386 4.21 34.21 3.91
C GLY A 386 5.03 33.94 5.17
N GLY A 387 4.79 32.82 5.88
CA GLY A 387 5.63 32.42 7.01
C GLY A 387 7.06 32.03 6.62
N THR A 388 7.24 31.38 5.47
CA THR A 388 8.57 31.04 4.91
C THR A 388 9.25 32.29 4.36
N PHE A 389 8.53 33.17 3.68
CA PHE A 389 9.04 34.47 3.26
C PHE A 389 9.57 35.26 4.47
N ASN A 390 8.78 35.35 5.54
CA ASN A 390 9.16 36.06 6.75
C ASN A 390 10.38 35.42 7.46
N LEU A 391 10.44 34.08 7.50
CA LEU A 391 11.59 33.33 8.00
C LEU A 391 12.87 33.74 7.26
N PHE A 392 12.83 33.79 5.93
CA PHE A 392 13.99 34.09 5.08
C PHE A 392 14.37 35.59 5.11
N ALA A 393 13.38 36.48 5.11
CA ALA A 393 13.61 37.93 5.07
C ALA A 393 14.13 38.48 6.41
N ASN A 394 13.68 37.91 7.53
CA ASN A 394 13.93 38.46 8.86
C ASN A 394 14.76 37.49 9.72
N THR A 395 14.22 36.34 10.10
CA THR A 395 14.88 35.45 11.06
C THR A 395 16.22 34.92 10.56
N PHE A 396 16.33 34.55 9.28
CA PHE A 396 17.60 34.09 8.70
C PHE A 396 18.60 35.22 8.51
N LYS A 397 18.13 36.42 8.20
CA LYS A 397 18.97 37.61 8.16
C LYS A 397 19.61 37.88 9.52
N ASP A 398 18.86 37.74 10.61
CA ASP A 398 19.39 37.88 11.99
C ASP A 398 20.43 36.79 12.33
N LEU A 399 20.30 35.60 11.71
CA LEU A 399 21.29 34.51 11.80
C LEU A 399 22.46 34.66 10.80
N GLY A 400 22.49 35.77 10.05
CA GLY A 400 23.55 36.09 9.09
C GLY A 400 23.44 35.38 7.74
N VAL A 401 22.28 34.82 7.39
CA VAL A 401 22.01 34.21 6.08
C VAL A 401 21.12 35.15 5.27
N GLU A 402 21.63 35.65 4.15
CA GLU A 402 20.88 36.56 3.28
C GLU A 402 20.02 35.80 2.26
N THR A 403 18.87 36.38 1.90
CA THR A 403 18.02 35.86 0.82
C THR A 403 17.79 36.94 -0.23
N THR A 404 18.01 36.61 -1.51
CA THR A 404 17.49 37.41 -2.62
C THR A 404 16.20 36.79 -3.14
N PHE A 405 15.11 37.56 -3.11
CA PHE A 405 13.82 37.13 -3.64
C PHE A 405 13.68 37.52 -5.11
N VAL A 406 13.14 36.61 -5.93
CA VAL A 406 12.99 36.79 -7.39
C VAL A 406 11.61 36.35 -7.88
N ASP A 407 11.20 36.81 -9.06
CA ASP A 407 10.02 36.27 -9.75
C ASP A 407 10.34 34.90 -10.35
N GLY A 408 9.82 33.83 -9.73
CA GLY A 408 10.03 32.46 -10.16
C GLY A 408 9.36 32.07 -11.48
N SER A 409 8.49 32.90 -12.05
CA SER A 409 7.87 32.63 -13.36
C SER A 409 8.87 32.71 -14.52
N LYS A 410 10.08 33.21 -14.27
CA LYS A 410 11.17 33.35 -15.22
C LYS A 410 12.45 32.74 -14.64
N PRO A 411 12.82 31.50 -15.03
CA PRO A 411 13.98 30.81 -14.47
C PRO A 411 15.28 31.62 -14.49
N GLU A 412 15.48 32.46 -15.51
CA GLU A 412 16.66 33.33 -15.65
C GLU A 412 16.83 34.35 -14.51
N ASN A 413 15.76 34.66 -13.78
CA ASN A 413 15.86 35.55 -12.63
C ASN A 413 16.59 34.90 -11.45
N PHE A 414 16.47 33.58 -11.28
CA PHE A 414 17.25 32.86 -10.29
C PHE A 414 18.74 32.97 -10.61
N GLU A 415 19.12 32.72 -11.87
CA GLU A 415 20.52 32.80 -12.32
C GLU A 415 21.14 34.17 -12.05
N LYS A 416 20.44 35.26 -12.39
CA LYS A 416 20.88 36.64 -12.14
C LYS A 416 21.10 36.97 -10.66
N ALA A 417 20.39 36.29 -9.76
CA ALA A 417 20.49 36.50 -8.32
C ALA A 417 21.57 35.63 -7.65
N ILE A 418 22.17 34.67 -8.35
CA ILE A 418 23.22 33.81 -7.80
C ILE A 418 24.50 34.62 -7.56
N LYS A 419 24.91 34.65 -6.29
CA LYS A 419 26.20 35.18 -5.79
C LYS A 419 27.22 34.04 -5.54
N PRO A 420 28.53 34.31 -5.44
CA PRO A 420 29.54 33.28 -5.14
C PRO A 420 29.29 32.49 -3.84
N ASN A 421 28.73 33.14 -2.82
CA ASN A 421 28.36 32.53 -1.52
C ASN A 421 26.95 31.90 -1.51
N THR A 422 26.26 31.82 -2.64
CA THR A 422 24.93 31.19 -2.73
C THR A 422 25.03 29.69 -2.43
N LYS A 423 24.09 29.18 -1.62
CA LYS A 423 24.03 27.80 -1.16
C LYS A 423 22.83 27.01 -1.65
N ALA A 424 21.75 27.65 -2.07
CA ALA A 424 20.57 26.95 -2.58
C ALA A 424 19.66 27.90 -3.36
N ILE A 425 18.82 27.31 -4.21
CA ILE A 425 17.59 27.92 -4.73
C ILE A 425 16.38 27.27 -4.02
N PHE A 426 15.41 28.09 -3.62
CA PHE A 426 14.17 27.65 -2.98
C PHE A 426 12.93 28.13 -3.74
N PHE A 427 11.92 27.28 -3.89
CA PHE A 427 10.58 27.65 -4.37
C PHE A 427 9.52 26.60 -3.98
N GLU A 428 8.25 26.92 -4.23
CA GLU A 428 7.09 26.03 -4.02
C GLU A 428 6.61 25.42 -5.34
N THR A 429 6.11 24.18 -5.32
CA THR A 429 5.54 23.57 -6.56
C THR A 429 4.27 24.25 -7.04
N LEU A 430 3.48 24.77 -6.10
CA LEU A 430 2.36 25.67 -6.34
C LEU A 430 2.48 26.84 -5.37
N GLY A 431 2.89 28.00 -5.87
CA GLY A 431 3.21 29.16 -5.06
C GLY A 431 2.01 29.74 -4.31
N ASN A 432 2.14 29.95 -3.00
CA ASN A 432 1.09 30.53 -2.17
C ASN A 432 1.02 32.07 -2.33
N PRO A 433 -0.17 32.68 -2.49
CA PRO A 433 -1.51 32.08 -2.51
C PRO A 433 -2.08 31.77 -3.89
N ASN A 434 -1.43 32.19 -4.97
CA ASN A 434 -2.01 32.25 -6.31
C ASN A 434 -1.83 30.97 -7.15
N SER A 435 -1.23 29.93 -6.59
CA SER A 435 -0.94 28.65 -7.25
C SER A 435 -0.15 28.82 -8.55
N SER A 436 0.85 29.71 -8.51
CA SER A 436 1.83 29.86 -9.59
C SER A 436 2.70 28.62 -9.72
N VAL A 437 3.18 28.35 -10.94
CA VAL A 437 4.01 27.16 -11.23
C VAL A 437 5.40 27.61 -11.64
N VAL A 438 6.43 27.04 -11.01
CA VAL A 438 7.84 27.25 -11.37
C VAL A 438 8.32 26.10 -12.27
N ASP A 439 9.12 26.42 -13.28
CA ASP A 439 9.74 25.40 -14.15
C ASP A 439 10.91 24.70 -13.43
N ILE A 440 10.60 23.60 -12.74
CA ILE A 440 11.53 22.84 -11.89
C ILE A 440 12.77 22.41 -12.66
N GLU A 441 12.60 21.86 -13.87
CA GLU A 441 13.72 21.35 -14.67
C GLU A 441 14.65 22.47 -15.14
N ALA A 442 14.09 23.62 -15.52
CA ALA A 442 14.89 24.79 -15.92
C ALA A 442 15.68 25.35 -14.74
N VAL A 443 15.05 25.47 -13.57
CA VAL A 443 15.71 25.96 -12.35
C VAL A 443 16.76 24.98 -11.85
N ALA A 444 16.49 23.67 -11.87
CA ALA A 444 17.46 22.63 -11.51
C ALA A 444 18.70 22.69 -12.41
N LYS A 445 18.51 22.83 -13.72
CA LYS A 445 19.63 22.98 -14.66
C LYS A 445 20.51 24.19 -14.33
N ILE A 446 19.89 25.33 -14.00
CA ILE A 446 20.62 26.55 -13.58
C ILE A 446 21.37 26.28 -12.27
N ALA A 447 20.68 25.79 -11.24
CA ALA A 447 21.26 25.55 -9.91
C ALA A 447 22.46 24.60 -9.97
N HIS A 448 22.32 23.47 -10.66
CA HIS A 448 23.37 22.47 -10.82
C HIS A 448 24.54 23.01 -11.65
N GLY A 449 24.30 23.86 -12.64
CA GLY A 449 25.35 24.58 -13.37
C GLY A 449 26.22 25.48 -12.48
N HIS A 450 25.67 25.95 -11.36
CA HIS A 450 26.39 26.72 -10.34
C HIS A 450 26.84 25.88 -9.14
N GLY A 451 26.66 24.55 -9.19
CA GLY A 451 27.04 23.62 -8.12
C GLY A 451 26.30 23.87 -6.81
N ILE A 452 25.02 24.27 -6.88
CA ILE A 452 24.13 24.47 -5.72
C ILE A 452 22.85 23.62 -5.88
N PRO A 453 22.27 23.12 -4.78
CA PRO A 453 21.04 22.33 -4.80
C PRO A 453 19.79 23.19 -5.00
N VAL A 454 18.72 22.53 -5.48
CA VAL A 454 17.35 23.03 -5.46
C VAL A 454 16.58 22.39 -4.30
N ILE A 455 15.95 23.24 -3.48
CA ILE A 455 15.07 22.84 -2.39
C ILE A 455 13.64 23.23 -2.78
N VAL A 456 12.74 22.27 -2.84
CA VAL A 456 11.34 22.51 -3.27
C VAL A 456 10.39 22.22 -2.12
N ASP A 457 9.54 23.17 -1.76
CA ASP A 457 8.39 22.91 -0.91
C ASP A 457 7.26 22.31 -1.78
N ASN A 458 6.95 21.05 -1.51
CA ASN A 458 5.96 20.28 -2.28
C ASN A 458 4.63 20.09 -1.54
N THR A 459 4.37 20.91 -0.52
CA THR A 459 3.21 20.78 0.36
C THR A 459 1.89 20.77 -0.41
N PHE A 460 1.73 21.61 -1.43
CA PHE A 460 0.45 21.78 -2.15
C PHE A 460 0.23 20.76 -3.26
N ALA A 461 1.28 20.28 -3.93
CA ALA A 461 1.11 19.20 -4.89
C ALA A 461 0.97 17.84 -4.20
N THR A 462 1.65 17.66 -3.05
CA THR A 462 1.87 16.35 -2.42
C THR A 462 2.68 15.41 -3.34
N PRO A 463 3.27 14.33 -2.82
CA PRO A 463 3.92 13.34 -3.71
C PRO A 463 2.94 12.65 -4.66
N TYR A 464 1.62 12.78 -4.47
CA TYR A 464 0.62 12.14 -5.34
C TYR A 464 0.42 12.85 -6.69
N LEU A 465 0.49 14.19 -6.70
CA LEU A 465 0.29 14.96 -7.94
C LEU A 465 1.60 15.26 -8.66
N LEU A 466 2.68 15.49 -7.90
CA LEU A 466 4.00 15.82 -8.45
C LEU A 466 5.11 15.32 -7.54
N THR A 467 6.15 14.74 -8.15
CA THR A 467 7.36 14.29 -7.46
C THR A 467 8.56 15.11 -7.93
N PRO A 468 8.91 16.24 -7.27
CA PRO A 468 9.93 17.18 -7.75
C PRO A 468 11.31 16.56 -7.97
N ILE A 469 11.65 15.50 -7.23
CA ILE A 469 12.93 14.77 -7.33
C ILE A 469 13.12 14.12 -8.72
N GLU A 470 12.03 13.82 -9.43
CA GLU A 470 12.09 13.32 -10.81
C GLU A 470 12.39 14.43 -11.82
N HIS A 471 12.15 15.69 -11.45
CA HIS A 471 12.33 16.87 -12.27
C HIS A 471 13.58 17.69 -11.89
N GLY A 472 14.45 17.14 -11.04
CA GLY A 472 15.74 17.73 -10.71
C GLY A 472 15.83 18.44 -9.36
N ALA A 473 14.78 18.42 -8.53
CA ALA A 473 14.90 18.85 -7.15
C ALA A 473 15.84 17.92 -6.36
N ASP A 474 16.67 18.49 -5.50
CA ASP A 474 17.62 17.72 -4.69
C ASP A 474 17.03 17.39 -3.31
N ILE A 475 16.35 18.38 -2.71
CA ILE A 475 15.69 18.26 -1.41
C ILE A 475 14.24 18.71 -1.56
N VAL A 476 13.32 17.97 -0.94
CA VAL A 476 11.90 18.32 -0.88
C VAL A 476 11.53 18.58 0.58
N VAL A 477 10.74 19.61 0.84
CA VAL A 477 10.15 19.86 2.17
C VAL A 477 8.63 19.82 2.09
N HIS A 478 8.01 19.39 3.18
CA HIS A 478 6.55 19.39 3.34
C HIS A 478 6.16 19.93 4.71
N SER A 479 5.06 20.68 4.74
CA SER A 479 4.22 20.78 5.92
C SER A 479 3.30 19.56 5.99
N ALA A 480 3.68 18.56 6.80
CA ALA A 480 2.87 17.37 7.04
C ALA A 480 1.50 17.71 7.67
N THR A 481 1.38 18.87 8.31
CA THR A 481 0.14 19.47 8.80
C THR A 481 -0.97 19.58 7.74
N LYS A 482 -0.62 19.70 6.45
CA LYS A 482 -1.54 19.96 5.32
C LYS A 482 -2.06 18.64 4.74
N PHE A 483 -1.98 18.40 3.44
CA PHE A 483 -2.57 17.22 2.80
C PHE A 483 -2.11 15.87 3.37
N ILE A 484 -0.85 15.77 3.82
CA ILE A 484 -0.31 14.55 4.44
C ILE A 484 -1.17 14.16 5.65
N GLY A 485 -1.36 15.08 6.60
CA GLY A 485 -2.25 14.87 7.74
C GLY A 485 -3.73 14.91 7.35
N GLY A 486 -4.14 15.87 6.51
CA GLY A 486 -5.43 15.98 5.84
C GLY A 486 -6.63 16.34 6.72
N HIS A 487 -6.54 16.15 8.03
CA HIS A 487 -7.72 16.17 8.91
C HIS A 487 -7.76 17.36 9.90
N GLY A 488 -6.77 18.26 9.84
CA GLY A 488 -6.71 19.45 10.70
C GLY A 488 -6.36 19.14 12.16
N THR A 489 -5.69 18.01 12.44
CA THR A 489 -5.52 17.48 13.81
C THR A 489 -4.10 17.56 14.39
N SER A 490 -3.07 17.74 13.57
CA SER A 490 -1.67 17.62 14.02
C SER A 490 -0.73 18.52 13.23
N ILE A 491 0.24 19.11 13.93
CA ILE A 491 1.32 19.89 13.33
C ILE A 491 2.56 19.01 13.15
N GLY A 492 3.18 19.13 11.98
CA GLY A 492 4.39 18.42 11.62
C GLY A 492 4.98 18.88 10.30
N GLY A 493 6.24 18.53 10.09
CA GLY A 493 6.95 18.74 8.84
C GLY A 493 7.80 17.53 8.49
N VAL A 494 8.26 17.48 7.25
CA VAL A 494 9.23 16.47 6.83
C VAL A 494 10.11 17.00 5.72
N ILE A 495 11.40 16.65 5.78
CA ILE A 495 12.38 16.86 4.73
C ILE A 495 12.60 15.51 4.04
N VAL A 496 12.67 15.49 2.72
CA VAL A 496 13.00 14.30 1.92
C VAL A 496 14.24 14.61 1.08
N ASP A 497 15.23 13.73 1.19
CA ASP A 497 16.50 13.82 0.47
C ASP A 497 16.42 12.97 -0.80
N GLY A 498 16.66 13.58 -1.96
CA GLY A 498 16.70 12.88 -3.25
C GLY A 498 17.93 12.01 -3.43
N GLY A 499 19.02 12.29 -2.70
CA GLY A 499 20.26 11.50 -2.72
C GLY A 499 21.05 11.57 -4.02
N LYS A 500 20.76 12.55 -4.89
CA LYS A 500 21.40 12.72 -6.21
C LYS A 500 22.43 13.84 -6.24
N PHE A 501 22.34 14.83 -5.35
CA PHE A 501 23.25 15.95 -5.32
C PHE A 501 24.62 15.55 -4.75
N ASP A 502 25.69 15.82 -5.51
CA ASP A 502 27.05 15.60 -5.02
C ASP A 502 27.46 16.75 -4.08
N TRP A 503 27.41 16.50 -2.78
CA TRP A 503 27.80 17.47 -1.75
C TRP A 503 29.32 17.70 -1.66
N ALA A 504 30.13 16.86 -2.30
CA ALA A 504 31.59 16.94 -2.33
C ALA A 504 32.14 17.57 -3.63
N GLN A 505 31.29 17.84 -4.62
CA GLN A 505 31.69 18.38 -5.93
C GLN A 505 32.44 19.73 -5.85
N ASN A 506 32.26 20.49 -4.76
CA ASN A 506 32.92 21.77 -4.54
C ASN A 506 33.01 22.12 -3.04
N ASP A 507 33.67 23.24 -2.73
CA ASP A 507 33.91 23.72 -1.35
C ASP A 507 32.70 24.45 -0.72
N LYS A 508 31.53 24.50 -1.35
CA LYS A 508 30.37 25.23 -0.81
C LYS A 508 29.74 24.52 0.39
N PHE A 509 29.89 23.20 0.55
CA PHE A 509 29.20 22.44 1.61
C PHE A 509 30.15 21.74 2.60
N PRO A 510 31.10 22.46 3.22
CA PRO A 510 32.16 21.84 4.04
C PRO A 510 31.64 21.10 5.27
N GLY A 511 30.44 21.45 5.77
CA GLY A 511 29.84 20.72 6.89
C GLY A 511 29.38 19.29 6.55
N LEU A 512 29.33 18.95 5.25
CA LEU A 512 29.02 17.61 4.72
C LEU A 512 30.28 16.92 4.17
N SER A 513 31.14 17.67 3.46
CA SER A 513 32.30 17.15 2.71
C SER A 513 33.66 17.31 3.40
N LYS A 514 33.73 17.92 4.60
CA LYS A 514 34.97 18.04 5.39
C LYS A 514 34.74 17.52 6.81
N PRO A 515 35.82 17.23 7.59
CA PRO A 515 35.69 16.76 8.96
C PRO A 515 34.82 17.67 9.82
N ASN A 516 33.71 17.14 10.33
CA ASN A 516 32.74 17.92 11.09
C ASN A 516 33.03 17.88 12.60
N PRO A 517 33.38 19.02 13.23
CA PRO A 517 33.72 19.06 14.65
C PRO A 517 32.53 18.78 15.58
N SER A 518 31.28 18.96 15.13
CA SER A 518 30.07 18.64 15.91
C SER A 518 29.82 17.13 16.03
N TYR A 519 30.58 16.32 15.28
CA TYR A 519 30.41 14.87 15.21
C TYR A 519 31.73 14.13 15.03
N HIS A 520 32.66 14.30 15.98
CA HIS A 520 33.91 13.53 16.07
C HIS A 520 34.81 13.57 14.81
N GLY A 521 34.71 14.61 13.99
CA GLY A 521 35.50 14.74 12.76
C GLY A 521 34.99 13.89 11.59
N VAL A 522 33.77 13.34 11.66
CA VAL A 522 33.16 12.58 10.57
C VAL A 522 33.03 13.45 9.32
N VAL A 523 33.37 12.88 8.17
CA VAL A 523 33.02 13.39 6.84
C VAL A 523 31.74 12.66 6.40
N PHE A 524 30.61 13.36 6.36
CA PHE A 524 29.30 12.71 6.16
C PHE A 524 29.16 12.08 4.77
N THR A 525 29.70 12.72 3.73
CA THR A 525 29.71 12.17 2.37
C THR A 525 30.42 10.83 2.29
N ASP A 526 31.50 10.66 3.05
CA ASP A 526 32.30 9.43 3.05
C ASP A 526 31.64 8.36 3.94
N ALA A 527 31.08 8.77 5.08
CA ALA A 527 30.54 7.87 6.07
C ALA A 527 29.19 7.24 5.67
N VAL A 528 28.30 8.02 5.04
CA VAL A 528 26.92 7.58 4.74
C VAL A 528 26.49 7.80 3.29
N GLY A 529 27.37 8.33 2.43
CA GLY A 529 27.12 8.43 0.99
C GLY A 529 25.88 9.27 0.63
N PRO A 530 24.96 8.74 -0.20
CA PRO A 530 23.81 9.50 -0.71
C PRO A 530 22.87 10.11 0.33
N VAL A 531 22.87 9.62 1.58
CA VAL A 531 22.00 10.15 2.66
C VAL A 531 22.73 11.16 3.57
N ALA A 532 23.88 11.69 3.15
CA ALA A 532 24.70 12.60 3.96
C ALA A 532 23.93 13.82 4.47
N PHE A 533 23.12 14.45 3.62
CA PHE A 533 22.36 15.65 3.99
C PHE A 533 21.35 15.35 5.10
N ILE A 534 20.51 14.32 4.93
CA ILE A 534 19.47 14.00 5.92
C ILE A 534 20.05 13.51 7.25
N ILE A 535 21.14 12.73 7.21
CA ILE A 535 21.80 12.23 8.43
C ILE A 535 22.44 13.39 9.19
N LYS A 536 23.13 14.31 8.51
CA LYS A 536 23.68 15.50 9.16
C LYS A 536 22.58 16.32 9.83
N ALA A 537 21.46 16.57 9.15
CA ALA A 537 20.33 17.31 9.74
C ALA A 537 19.80 16.61 11.01
N ARG A 538 19.71 15.27 11.01
CA ARG A 538 19.27 14.47 12.16
C ARG A 538 20.23 14.56 13.34
N VAL A 539 21.53 14.36 13.11
CA VAL A 539 22.51 14.21 14.20
C VAL A 539 23.13 15.53 14.66
N THR A 540 22.85 16.64 13.96
CA THR A 540 23.26 17.98 14.36
C THR A 540 22.04 18.84 14.72
N LEU A 541 21.27 19.32 13.74
CA LEU A 541 20.18 20.27 13.99
C LEU A 541 19.05 19.69 14.84
N LEU A 542 18.51 18.52 14.47
CA LEU A 542 17.43 17.91 15.24
C LEU A 542 17.90 17.52 16.66
N ARG A 543 19.12 17.00 16.77
CA ARG A 543 19.76 16.74 18.07
C ARG A 543 19.86 18.02 18.90
N ASP A 544 20.40 19.10 18.36
CA ASP A 544 20.84 20.25 19.16
C ASP A 544 19.72 21.25 19.42
N THR A 545 18.77 21.40 18.49
CA THR A 545 17.67 22.39 18.59
C THR A 545 16.30 21.77 18.86
N GLY A 546 16.15 20.46 18.66
CA GLY A 546 15.09 19.68 19.30
C GLY A 546 13.68 19.80 18.73
N ALA A 547 13.50 20.28 17.49
CA ALA A 547 12.19 20.27 16.80
C ALA A 547 11.74 18.85 16.38
N ALA A 548 11.67 17.94 17.34
CA ALA A 548 11.26 16.55 17.21
C ALA A 548 9.73 16.42 17.07
N LEU A 549 9.29 15.52 16.18
CA LEU A 549 7.87 15.26 15.94
C LEU A 549 7.25 14.45 17.11
N SER A 550 5.98 14.63 17.48
CA SER A 550 5.37 13.69 18.44
C SER A 550 5.18 12.30 17.81
N PRO A 551 5.49 11.16 18.48
CA PRO A 551 5.16 9.83 17.98
C PRO A 551 3.66 9.66 17.69
N PHE A 552 2.80 10.30 18.50
CA PHE A 552 1.36 10.35 18.26
C PHE A 552 1.00 11.11 16.98
N ASN A 553 1.62 12.29 16.74
CA ASN A 553 1.39 13.03 15.50
C ASN A 553 1.90 12.24 14.27
N ALA A 554 3.04 11.56 14.40
CA ALA A 554 3.56 10.69 13.34
C ALA A 554 2.58 9.55 13.00
N PHE A 555 1.98 8.93 14.02
CA PHE A 555 0.91 7.95 13.82
C PHE A 555 -0.29 8.55 13.08
N LEU A 556 -0.74 9.74 13.46
CA LEU A 556 -1.84 10.43 12.76
C LEU A 556 -1.48 10.78 11.31
N PHE A 557 -0.24 11.16 11.02
CA PHE A 557 0.22 11.38 9.65
C PHE A 557 0.29 10.08 8.84
N LEU A 558 0.63 8.94 9.45
CA LEU A 558 0.54 7.65 8.79
C LEU A 558 -0.91 7.33 8.38
N GLN A 559 -1.88 7.59 9.26
CA GLN A 559 -3.31 7.44 8.92
C GLN A 559 -3.74 8.39 7.80
N GLY A 560 -3.23 9.63 7.80
CA GLY A 560 -3.42 10.57 6.71
C GLY A 560 -2.85 10.04 5.40
N LEU A 561 -1.60 9.56 5.38
CA LEU A 561 -0.95 9.04 4.17
C LEU A 561 -1.69 7.85 3.54
N GLU A 562 -2.27 6.97 4.35
CA GLU A 562 -3.01 5.79 3.86
C GLU A 562 -4.20 6.16 2.96
N THR A 563 -4.74 7.37 3.09
CA THR A 563 -5.87 7.89 2.32
C THR A 563 -5.50 9.08 1.42
N LEU A 564 -4.21 9.40 1.27
CA LEU A 564 -3.76 10.62 0.59
C LEU A 564 -4.28 10.72 -0.84
N SER A 565 -4.04 9.70 -1.67
CA SER A 565 -4.51 9.66 -3.07
C SER A 565 -6.03 9.84 -3.17
N LEU A 566 -6.80 9.10 -2.36
CA LEU A 566 -8.26 9.15 -2.35
C LEU A 566 -8.79 10.57 -2.02
N ARG A 567 -8.20 11.22 -1.01
CA ARG A 567 -8.59 12.57 -0.61
C ARG A 567 -8.20 13.58 -1.69
N VAL A 568 -6.98 13.51 -2.20
CA VAL A 568 -6.47 14.46 -3.20
C VAL A 568 -7.25 14.35 -4.53
N GLU A 569 -7.63 13.15 -4.97
CA GLU A 569 -8.54 12.97 -6.12
C GLU A 569 -9.89 13.69 -5.92
N ARG A 570 -10.44 13.62 -4.70
CA ARG A 570 -11.67 14.34 -4.38
C ARG A 570 -11.45 15.86 -4.35
N HIS A 571 -10.37 16.33 -3.74
CA HIS A 571 -10.01 17.76 -3.76
C HIS A 571 -9.92 18.30 -5.19
N VAL A 572 -9.22 17.58 -6.08
CA VAL A 572 -9.05 17.98 -7.48
C VAL A 572 -10.37 17.97 -8.23
N SER A 573 -11.16 16.88 -8.14
CA SER A 573 -12.44 16.78 -8.85
C SER A 573 -13.48 17.81 -8.39
N ASN A 574 -13.52 18.12 -7.09
CA ASN A 574 -14.34 19.21 -6.57
C ASN A 574 -13.85 20.57 -7.10
N THR A 575 -12.53 20.80 -7.08
CA THR A 575 -11.92 22.05 -7.56
C THR A 575 -12.28 22.34 -9.01
N ILE A 576 -12.20 21.36 -9.90
CA ILE A 576 -12.56 21.53 -11.32
C ILE A 576 -14.00 22.06 -11.47
N LYS A 577 -14.94 21.46 -10.74
CA LYS A 577 -16.35 21.87 -10.78
C LYS A 577 -16.58 23.26 -10.16
N VAL A 578 -15.84 23.59 -9.10
CA VAL A 578 -15.86 24.94 -8.52
C VAL A 578 -15.31 25.98 -9.51
N LEU A 579 -14.22 25.68 -10.22
CA LEU A 579 -13.68 26.56 -11.25
C LEU A 579 -14.67 26.80 -12.39
N ASP A 580 -15.38 25.77 -12.82
CA ASP A 580 -16.43 25.88 -13.84
C ASP A 580 -17.57 26.81 -13.41
N PHE A 581 -17.94 26.78 -12.13
CA PHE A 581 -18.92 27.70 -11.55
C PHE A 581 -18.39 29.14 -11.46
N LEU A 582 -17.18 29.32 -10.93
CA LEU A 582 -16.60 30.64 -10.63
C LEU A 582 -16.25 31.43 -11.89
N LYS A 583 -15.74 30.78 -12.95
CA LYS A 583 -15.24 31.45 -14.16
C LYS A 583 -16.31 32.27 -14.91
N THR A 584 -17.59 31.93 -14.72
CA THR A 584 -18.73 32.63 -15.34
C THR A 584 -19.53 33.47 -14.35
N HIS A 585 -19.15 33.51 -13.07
CA HIS A 585 -19.98 34.14 -12.04
C HIS A 585 -19.87 35.67 -12.07
N PRO A 586 -20.98 36.44 -12.10
CA PRO A 586 -20.95 37.89 -12.34
C PRO A 586 -20.26 38.72 -11.25
N GLN A 587 -20.19 38.21 -10.01
CA GLN A 587 -19.49 38.86 -8.88
C GLN A 587 -17.98 38.54 -8.82
N VAL A 588 -17.51 37.58 -9.63
CA VAL A 588 -16.08 37.25 -9.73
C VAL A 588 -15.45 38.12 -10.81
N GLU A 589 -14.40 38.86 -10.45
CA GLU A 589 -13.59 39.66 -11.37
C GLU A 589 -12.57 38.79 -12.08
N LYS A 590 -11.90 37.91 -11.33
CA LYS A 590 -10.85 37.03 -11.84
C LYS A 590 -10.75 35.77 -10.99
N VAL A 591 -10.41 34.66 -11.64
CA VAL A 591 -10.01 33.41 -10.97
C VAL A 591 -8.52 33.20 -11.24
N ASN A 592 -7.69 33.12 -10.20
CA ASN A 592 -6.26 32.85 -10.34
C ASN A 592 -6.02 31.35 -10.13
N HIS A 593 -6.15 30.58 -11.22
CA HIS A 593 -5.89 29.14 -11.19
C HIS A 593 -5.18 28.70 -12.47
N PRO A 594 -4.09 27.91 -12.38
CA PRO A 594 -3.26 27.57 -13.54
C PRO A 594 -3.92 26.59 -14.53
N LEU A 595 -4.98 25.89 -14.14
CA LEU A 595 -5.80 25.10 -15.07
C LEU A 595 -6.54 25.93 -16.13
N LEU A 596 -6.76 27.24 -15.91
CA LEU A 596 -7.43 28.09 -16.89
C LEU A 596 -6.52 28.36 -18.10
N ALA A 597 -7.06 28.27 -19.31
CA ALA A 597 -6.29 28.31 -20.55
C ALA A 597 -5.59 29.65 -20.82
N ASP A 598 -6.12 30.74 -20.26
CA ASP A 598 -5.56 32.09 -20.32
C ASP A 598 -4.55 32.38 -19.19
N HIS A 599 -4.34 31.43 -18.27
CA HIS A 599 -3.35 31.58 -17.22
C HIS A 599 -1.93 31.46 -17.77
N ARG A 600 -1.03 32.37 -17.36
CA ARG A 600 0.38 32.40 -17.82
C ARG A 600 1.11 31.06 -17.64
N ASP A 601 0.79 30.37 -16.55
CA ASP A 601 1.47 29.12 -16.14
C ASP A 601 0.75 27.87 -16.67
N HIS A 602 -0.28 28.00 -17.52
CA HIS A 602 -1.13 26.90 -17.97
C HIS A 602 -0.35 25.74 -18.58
N ASN A 603 0.57 26.04 -19.50
CA ASN A 603 1.36 25.01 -20.19
C ASN A 603 2.26 24.23 -19.22
N LEU A 604 2.87 24.92 -18.24
CA LEU A 604 3.68 24.28 -17.21
C LEU A 604 2.80 23.43 -16.29
N PHE A 605 1.63 23.93 -15.91
CA PHE A 605 0.70 23.20 -15.06
C PHE A 605 0.20 21.91 -15.72
N VAL A 606 -0.25 21.97 -16.98
CA VAL A 606 -0.69 20.77 -17.71
C VAL A 606 0.44 19.75 -17.83
N ARG A 607 1.69 20.20 -17.97
CA ARG A 607 2.87 19.34 -18.03
C ARG A 607 3.18 18.66 -16.68
N TYR A 608 3.25 19.43 -15.60
CA TYR A 608 3.67 18.92 -14.28
C TYR A 608 2.53 18.28 -13.48
N PHE A 609 1.27 18.63 -13.75
CA PHE A 609 0.09 18.19 -13.01
C PHE A 609 -0.90 17.45 -13.93
N PRO A 610 -0.51 16.32 -14.55
CA PRO A 610 -1.39 15.58 -15.46
C PRO A 610 -2.64 14.99 -14.77
N ARG A 611 -2.61 14.91 -13.43
CA ARG A 611 -3.73 14.48 -12.59
C ARG A 611 -4.61 15.65 -12.12
N GLY A 612 -4.32 16.87 -12.55
CA GLY A 612 -4.88 18.11 -11.99
C GLY A 612 -4.17 18.53 -10.69
N GLY A 613 -4.76 19.49 -9.99
CA GLY A 613 -4.15 20.07 -8.79
C GLY A 613 -4.77 21.42 -8.46
N GLY A 614 -4.09 22.21 -7.60
CA GLY A 614 -4.47 23.60 -7.34
C GLY A 614 -5.76 23.78 -6.56
N SER A 615 -6.14 22.82 -5.69
CA SER A 615 -7.36 22.96 -4.87
C SER A 615 -7.29 24.09 -3.82
N ILE A 616 -6.12 24.72 -3.69
CA ILE A 616 -5.94 26.01 -3.05
C ILE A 616 -5.70 27.02 -4.17
N PHE A 617 -6.51 28.06 -4.24
CA PHE A 617 -6.35 29.12 -5.24
C PHE A 617 -7.05 30.40 -4.80
N THR A 618 -6.91 31.47 -5.56
CA THR A 618 -7.56 32.75 -5.24
C THR A 618 -8.56 33.19 -6.31
N ILE A 619 -9.53 33.98 -5.86
CA ILE A 619 -10.43 34.74 -6.70
C ILE A 619 -10.37 36.21 -6.31
N GLU A 620 -10.68 37.09 -7.26
CA GLU A 620 -10.87 38.52 -7.03
C GLU A 620 -12.37 38.82 -7.07
N ILE A 621 -12.89 39.43 -6.00
CA ILE A 621 -14.31 39.78 -5.85
C ILE A 621 -14.56 41.21 -6.35
N LYS A 622 -15.60 41.43 -7.16
CA LYS A 622 -15.97 42.78 -7.59
C LYS A 622 -16.46 43.62 -6.40
N GLY A 623 -16.12 44.90 -6.40
CA GLY A 623 -16.58 45.86 -5.38
C GLY A 623 -15.68 46.00 -4.15
N GLY A 624 -14.42 45.57 -4.24
CA GLY A 624 -13.37 45.93 -3.29
C GLY A 624 -13.33 45.08 -2.02
N ALA A 625 -12.52 45.54 -1.06
CA ALA A 625 -12.19 44.77 0.15
C ALA A 625 -13.39 44.46 1.05
N GLU A 626 -14.31 45.40 1.22
CA GLU A 626 -15.47 45.21 2.09
C GLU A 626 -16.42 44.12 1.56
N LYS A 627 -16.66 44.09 0.24
CA LYS A 627 -17.44 42.99 -0.38
C LYS A 627 -16.70 41.66 -0.28
N ALA A 628 -15.38 41.64 -0.47
CA ALA A 628 -14.59 40.43 -0.34
C ALA A 628 -14.63 39.85 1.08
N LYS A 629 -14.48 40.69 2.12
CA LYS A 629 -14.61 40.27 3.52
C LYS A 629 -16.01 39.74 3.81
N ARG A 630 -17.05 40.51 3.43
CA ARG A 630 -18.43 40.09 3.61
C ARG A 630 -18.73 38.76 2.95
N PHE A 631 -18.25 38.52 1.73
CA PHE A 631 -18.35 37.21 1.07
C PHE A 631 -17.80 36.09 1.95
N THR A 632 -16.62 36.28 2.57
CA THR A 632 -16.04 35.25 3.43
C THR A 632 -16.79 35.02 4.74
N GLU A 633 -17.52 36.03 5.23
CA GLU A 633 -18.30 35.98 6.47
C GLU A 633 -19.70 35.37 6.25
N GLU A 634 -20.22 35.44 5.02
CA GLU A 634 -21.55 34.95 4.65
C GLU A 634 -21.50 33.50 4.12
N LEU A 635 -20.37 32.79 4.18
CA LEU A 635 -20.31 31.37 3.86
C LEU A 635 -20.67 30.54 5.11
N HIS A 636 -21.48 29.50 4.95
CA HIS A 636 -21.95 28.64 6.04
C HIS A 636 -21.22 27.30 6.09
N LEU A 637 -20.80 26.77 4.94
CA LEU A 637 -20.05 25.53 4.84
C LEU A 637 -18.54 25.80 4.93
N PHE A 638 -18.05 26.79 4.17
CA PHE A 638 -16.64 27.15 4.22
C PHE A 638 -16.29 27.74 5.58
N SER A 639 -15.29 27.15 6.24
CA SER A 639 -14.79 27.69 7.49
C SER A 639 -13.81 28.84 7.24
N LEU A 640 -14.08 30.00 7.85
CA LEU A 640 -13.18 31.16 7.83
C LEU A 640 -12.01 30.96 8.81
N LEU A 641 -10.86 30.46 8.33
CA LEU A 641 -9.65 30.32 9.15
C LEU A 641 -8.35 30.32 8.35
N ALA A 642 -7.24 30.55 9.06
CA ALA A 642 -5.88 30.54 8.51
C ALA A 642 -5.28 29.12 8.40
N ASN A 643 -5.97 28.23 7.68
CA ASN A 643 -5.44 26.91 7.28
C ASN A 643 -5.77 26.62 5.79
N VAL A 644 -5.24 25.53 5.24
CA VAL A 644 -5.51 25.03 3.89
C VAL A 644 -5.39 23.50 3.89
N ALA A 645 -5.90 22.85 2.84
CA ALA A 645 -5.72 21.42 2.59
C ALA A 645 -6.26 20.50 3.71
N ASP A 646 -7.33 20.93 4.39
CA ASP A 646 -8.14 20.07 5.26
C ASP A 646 -9.23 19.40 4.40
N VAL A 647 -9.78 18.27 4.86
CA VAL A 647 -10.95 17.63 4.25
C VAL A 647 -12.18 18.53 4.22
N LYS A 648 -12.21 19.60 5.03
CA LYS A 648 -13.24 20.66 5.00
C LYS A 648 -12.81 21.82 4.11
N SER A 649 -13.76 22.41 3.43
CA SER A 649 -13.60 23.60 2.61
C SER A 649 -13.32 24.82 3.49
N LEU A 650 -12.27 25.57 3.16
CA LEU A 650 -11.80 26.71 3.95
C LEU A 650 -11.74 27.96 3.09
N VAL A 651 -12.03 29.11 3.70
CA VAL A 651 -11.98 30.42 3.06
C VAL A 651 -11.16 31.38 3.90
N ILE A 652 -10.44 32.30 3.26
CA ILE A 652 -9.85 33.43 3.96
C ILE A 652 -9.63 34.63 3.03
N HIS A 653 -9.71 35.84 3.59
CA HIS A 653 -9.35 37.08 2.92
C HIS A 653 -7.88 37.45 3.21
N PRO A 654 -6.91 37.19 2.32
CA PRO A 654 -5.48 37.21 2.69
C PRO A 654 -4.97 38.58 3.13
N ALA A 655 -5.39 39.65 2.45
CA ALA A 655 -4.88 41.00 2.69
C ALA A 655 -5.12 41.50 4.12
N SER A 656 -6.26 41.16 4.74
CA SER A 656 -6.56 41.57 6.12
C SER A 656 -6.21 40.52 7.18
N THR A 657 -5.62 39.38 6.79
CA THR A 657 -5.37 38.25 7.71
C THR A 657 -3.96 37.69 7.55
N THR A 658 -3.77 36.65 6.73
CA THR A 658 -2.53 35.88 6.59
C THR A 658 -1.34 36.70 6.10
N HIS A 659 -1.58 37.79 5.38
CA HIS A 659 -0.54 38.69 4.87
C HIS A 659 -0.70 40.11 5.41
N SER A 660 -1.42 40.30 6.52
CA SER A 660 -1.65 41.63 7.13
C SER A 660 -0.38 42.32 7.64
N GLN A 661 0.72 41.56 7.79
CA GLN A 661 2.03 42.06 8.19
C GLN A 661 2.89 42.51 6.99
N VAL A 662 2.42 42.32 5.76
CA VAL A 662 3.12 42.71 4.53
C VAL A 662 2.59 44.08 4.09
N GLU A 663 3.51 44.97 3.73
CA GLU A 663 3.15 46.30 3.20
C GLU A 663 2.34 46.18 1.90
N GLU A 664 1.41 47.12 1.66
CA GLU A 664 0.48 47.07 0.52
C GLU A 664 1.20 46.94 -0.84
N LYS A 665 2.33 47.64 -1.01
CA LYS A 665 3.16 47.54 -2.21
C LYS A 665 3.67 46.11 -2.45
N ASP A 666 4.03 45.40 -1.39
CA ASP A 666 4.65 44.08 -1.46
C ASP A 666 3.57 43.00 -1.63
N LEU A 667 2.37 43.22 -1.06
CA LEU A 667 1.16 42.43 -1.36
C LEU A 667 0.83 42.46 -2.86
N LEU A 668 0.86 43.65 -3.47
CA LEU A 668 0.57 43.81 -4.90
C LEU A 668 1.62 43.10 -5.77
N VAL A 669 2.91 43.12 -5.38
CA VAL A 669 3.97 42.35 -6.04
C VAL A 669 3.69 40.85 -5.97
N GLN A 670 3.19 40.36 -4.83
CA GLN A 670 2.77 38.96 -4.66
C GLN A 670 1.47 38.62 -5.41
N GLY A 671 0.79 39.61 -6.01
CA GLY A 671 -0.49 39.45 -6.68
C GLY A 671 -1.67 39.31 -5.71
N ILE A 672 -1.56 39.88 -4.51
CA ILE A 672 -2.62 39.95 -3.52
C ILE A 672 -3.22 41.35 -3.56
N LYS A 673 -4.47 41.44 -4.02
CA LYS A 673 -5.25 42.69 -4.03
C LYS A 673 -6.14 42.78 -2.79
N PRO A 674 -6.61 43.99 -2.42
CA PRO A 674 -7.57 44.15 -1.33
C PRO A 674 -8.88 43.39 -1.50
N ASN A 675 -9.22 42.92 -2.71
CA ASN A 675 -10.42 42.12 -2.98
C ASN A 675 -10.13 40.63 -3.22
N THR A 676 -8.92 40.17 -2.92
CA THR A 676 -8.52 38.76 -3.10
C THR A 676 -9.10 37.89 -1.99
N VAL A 677 -9.70 36.75 -2.36
CA VAL A 677 -10.16 35.70 -1.45
C VAL A 677 -9.45 34.41 -1.82
N ARG A 678 -8.90 33.70 -0.84
CA ARG A 678 -8.31 32.37 -1.03
C ARG A 678 -9.33 31.31 -0.63
N LEU A 679 -9.55 30.36 -1.52
CA LEU A 679 -10.35 29.17 -1.29
C LEU A 679 -9.41 27.98 -1.14
N SER A 680 -9.75 27.07 -0.24
CA SER A 680 -9.17 25.73 -0.13
C SER A 680 -10.33 24.75 -0.23
N ILE A 681 -10.51 24.15 -1.40
CA ILE A 681 -11.65 23.27 -1.68
C ILE A 681 -11.46 21.94 -0.96
N GLY A 682 -12.44 21.55 -0.16
CA GLY A 682 -12.46 20.33 0.64
C GLY A 682 -13.00 19.11 -0.10
N THR A 683 -13.50 18.16 0.67
CA THR A 683 -13.97 16.84 0.19
C THR A 683 -15.47 16.62 0.34
N GLU A 684 -16.21 17.67 0.72
CA GLU A 684 -17.67 17.66 0.80
C GLU A 684 -18.33 17.32 -0.54
N HIS A 685 -19.64 17.09 -0.50
CA HIS A 685 -20.39 16.94 -1.74
C HIS A 685 -20.31 18.24 -2.54
N ILE A 686 -20.03 18.12 -3.84
CA ILE A 686 -19.77 19.30 -4.67
C ILE A 686 -20.97 20.24 -4.76
N ASP A 687 -22.19 19.70 -4.77
CA ASP A 687 -23.39 20.53 -4.87
C ASP A 687 -23.54 21.43 -3.63
N ASP A 688 -23.19 20.92 -2.43
CA ASP A 688 -23.22 21.71 -1.19
C ASP A 688 -22.16 22.82 -1.21
N ILE A 689 -20.97 22.54 -1.75
CA ILE A 689 -19.90 23.54 -1.94
C ILE A 689 -20.38 24.65 -2.89
N ILE A 690 -20.98 24.28 -4.02
CA ILE A 690 -21.47 25.24 -5.01
C ILE A 690 -22.63 26.06 -4.43
N ASP A 691 -23.54 25.43 -3.71
CA ASP A 691 -24.69 26.12 -3.11
C ASP A 691 -24.25 27.10 -2.03
N ASP A 692 -23.26 26.76 -1.19
CA ASP A 692 -22.70 27.71 -0.23
C ASP A 692 -22.04 28.91 -0.92
N LEU A 693 -21.26 28.67 -1.99
CA LEU A 693 -20.67 29.75 -2.80
C LEU A 693 -21.74 30.65 -3.42
N LYS A 694 -22.82 30.09 -3.99
CA LYS A 694 -23.95 30.88 -4.53
C LYS A 694 -24.55 31.78 -3.44
N GLN A 695 -24.74 31.24 -2.25
CA GLN A 695 -25.31 31.94 -1.10
C GLN A 695 -24.41 33.11 -0.66
N GLY A 696 -23.09 32.88 -0.55
CA GLY A 696 -22.13 33.93 -0.22
C GLY A 696 -22.08 35.02 -1.29
N PHE A 697 -22.21 34.65 -2.56
CA PHE A 697 -22.29 35.63 -3.65
C PHE A 697 -23.60 36.41 -3.68
N GLU A 698 -24.73 35.83 -3.30
CA GLU A 698 -26.02 36.53 -3.21
C GLU A 698 -25.97 37.63 -2.14
N ALA A 699 -25.32 37.37 -1.00
CA ALA A 699 -25.20 38.33 0.09
C ALA A 699 -24.44 39.61 -0.29
N ILE A 700 -23.60 39.57 -1.33
CA ILE A 700 -22.77 40.70 -1.77
C ILE A 700 -23.22 41.32 -3.10
N LYS A 701 -24.37 40.91 -3.66
CA LYS A 701 -24.86 41.45 -4.93
C LYS A 701 -25.08 42.97 -4.89
#